data_AF-A0AAU7NAU7-F1
#
_entry.id   AF-A0AAU7NAU7-F1
#
_cell.length_a   1.000
_cell.length_b   1.000
_cell.length_c   1.000
_cell.angle_alpha   90.00
_cell.angle_beta   90.00
_cell.angle_gamma   90.00
#
_symmetry.space_group_name_H-M   'P 1'
#
loop_
_entity.id
_entity.type
_entity.pdbx_description
1 polymer ?
#
loop_
_entity_poly.entity_id
_entity_poly.type
_entity_poly.pdbx_seq_one_letter_code
_entity_poly.pdbx_strand_id
1 'polypeptide(L)'
;MFSRFFVRRPVFAWVIAILIMLAGMLAIRTLPVAQYPDVAPPSIKISATYTGASAQTLENSVTQVIEQQLTGLDNLLYFTSTSSSDGSVSITVTFEQGTDPDTAQVQVQNKVQQAESRLPTEVQQSGITVEKSQSNFLLIMGVYDKTDTASSSDIADWLVSNMQDPLARVEGVGSLQVFGAEYAMRIWLDPAKLASYSLMPSDVQSAIEAQNVQVSAGKIGALPSSNAQQLTATVRAQSRLQTVDQFKNIIVKSQSNGAVVRISDVARVEMGSEDYTATAKLNGHPAAGMAVMLSPGANALNTATAVKDKIAEFKKSMPEGYDVAYPKDSTEFIKISVEDVIQTLFEAIVLVVVVMYLFLQNIRATLIPALAVPVVLLGTFGVLALFGYSINTLTLFAMVLAIGLLVDDAIVVVENVERIMRDEGLPAREATEKSMGEISGALIAIALVLSAVFLPMAFFGGSTGVIYRQFSVTIISAMFLSVVVALTLTPALCGSILSHTAPHKKGFFGAFNRFYSRTEHGYQNKVLRALRRSGGMLAIYALLCGAMGFAMLKLPGSFLPTEDQGEIMVQYTLPAGATTVRTAEVSRQVREWFLTKEKANTNVIFTIEGFSFSGSGQNAGMAFVSLKNWSERKGEENTAQAIALRATQELSTIRDATIFAMTPPAVDGLGQSNGFTFELMASGGTDRDALLKLRNQLIGEANQDSSLHAVRANDLPQMPQLQVDIDNNKAVSLGLSLSDVTDTLSSAWGGTYVNDFIDRGRVKKVYIQGDSDYRAVPSDLNKWYVRGSDSTMTPFSAFATTRWEYGPESLVRYNGSAAYEIQGENASGASSGTAMSKMEQLANSLPSGSTWAWSGLSLQEKLASGQAMSLYALSILVVFLCLAALYESWSVPISVILVIPLGVLGAALAASLRGLSNDVYFQVALLTTIGLSSKNAILIVEFAEAKVAEGYSLTRAALRAAQTRLRPIIMTSLAFIAGVTPLAVATGAGANSRVAIGTGIIGGTLAATLLAIFFVPLFFVLVKRLFSGKHANRRS
;
A
#
# COMPACT_ATOMS: atom_id res chain seq x y z
N MET A 1 17.82 28.41 -36.14
CA MET A 1 16.84 28.65 -37.23
C MET A 1 15.40 28.30 -36.82
N PHE A 2 15.17 27.14 -36.18
CA PHE A 2 13.84 26.64 -35.75
C PHE A 2 12.89 27.70 -35.15
N SER A 3 13.22 28.34 -34.03
CA SER A 3 12.31 29.30 -33.38
C SER A 3 11.96 30.54 -34.23
N ARG A 4 12.83 30.96 -35.17
CA ARG A 4 12.51 32.07 -36.09
C ARG A 4 11.31 31.76 -37.00
N PHE A 5 11.07 30.48 -37.32
CA PHE A 5 9.88 30.06 -38.07
C PHE A 5 8.59 30.40 -37.31
N PHE A 6 8.53 30.06 -36.02
CA PHE A 6 7.35 30.28 -35.17
C PHE A 6 7.14 31.75 -34.83
N VAL A 7 8.21 32.54 -34.60
CA VAL A 7 8.15 34.01 -34.47
C VAL A 7 7.48 34.66 -35.70
N ARG A 8 7.66 34.08 -36.89
CA ARG A 8 7.02 34.57 -38.13
C ARG A 8 5.68 33.92 -38.45
N ARG A 9 5.29 32.85 -37.74
CA ARG A 9 4.03 32.10 -37.93
C ARG A 9 3.35 31.83 -36.57
N PRO A 10 2.89 32.87 -35.84
CA PRO A 10 2.36 32.70 -34.50
C PRO A 10 1.11 31.80 -34.43
N VAL A 11 0.26 31.82 -35.47
CA VAL A 11 -0.90 30.92 -35.57
C VAL A 11 -0.48 29.44 -35.56
N PHE A 12 0.62 29.09 -36.22
CA PHE A 12 1.10 27.71 -36.27
C PHE A 12 1.64 27.24 -34.90
N ALA A 13 2.26 28.15 -34.14
CA ALA A 13 2.66 27.88 -32.75
C ALA A 13 1.43 27.64 -31.84
N TRP A 14 0.38 28.44 -31.99
CA TRP A 14 -0.90 28.24 -31.30
C TRP A 14 -1.58 26.92 -31.67
N VAL A 15 -1.57 26.50 -32.94
CA VAL A 15 -2.14 25.20 -33.35
C VAL A 15 -1.44 24.04 -32.64
N ILE A 16 -0.10 24.03 -32.56
CA ILE A 16 0.62 22.99 -31.81
C ILE A 16 0.25 23.01 -30.33
N ALA A 17 0.21 24.19 -29.70
CA ALA A 17 -0.17 24.31 -28.29
C ALA A 17 -1.59 23.80 -28.02
N ILE A 18 -2.55 24.11 -28.90
CA ILE A 18 -3.94 23.65 -28.80
C ILE A 18 -4.03 22.13 -28.98
N LEU A 19 -3.29 21.54 -29.93
CA LEU A 19 -3.26 20.09 -30.12
C LEU A 19 -2.69 19.36 -28.89
N ILE A 20 -1.62 19.89 -28.28
CA ILE A 20 -1.04 19.35 -27.04
C ILE A 20 -2.06 19.42 -25.89
N MET A 21 -2.72 20.57 -25.71
CA MET A 21 -3.76 20.74 -24.69
C MET A 21 -4.96 19.82 -24.91
N LEU A 22 -5.39 19.61 -26.16
CA LEU A 22 -6.52 18.75 -26.51
C LEU A 22 -6.19 17.27 -26.25
N ALA A 23 -4.99 16.82 -26.62
CA ALA A 23 -4.53 15.46 -26.30
C ALA A 23 -4.50 15.23 -24.77
N GLY A 24 -4.00 16.21 -24.01
CA GLY A 24 -4.01 16.18 -22.55
C GLY A 24 -5.41 16.15 -21.93
N MET A 25 -6.32 16.97 -22.43
CA MET A 25 -7.70 17.04 -21.94
C MET A 25 -8.50 15.76 -22.25
N LEU A 26 -8.20 15.08 -23.36
CA LEU A 26 -8.73 13.75 -23.64
C LEU A 26 -8.13 12.70 -22.68
N ALA A 27 -6.81 12.72 -22.49
CA ALA A 27 -6.11 11.80 -21.58
C ALA A 27 -6.63 11.87 -20.14
N ILE A 28 -6.89 13.06 -19.60
CA ILE A 28 -7.46 13.24 -18.24
C ILE A 28 -8.80 12.49 -18.07
N ARG A 29 -9.59 12.30 -19.14
CA ARG A 29 -10.86 11.55 -19.07
C ARG A 29 -10.71 10.04 -19.14
N THR A 30 -9.57 9.53 -19.60
CA THR A 30 -9.31 8.09 -19.78
C THR A 30 -8.30 7.53 -18.78
N LEU A 31 -7.51 8.39 -18.13
CA LEU A 31 -6.52 7.99 -17.14
C LEU A 31 -7.19 7.44 -15.86
N PRO A 32 -6.74 6.28 -15.34
CA PRO A 32 -7.16 5.80 -14.02
C PRO A 32 -6.76 6.77 -12.90
N VAL A 33 -7.58 6.87 -11.85
CA VAL A 33 -7.28 7.67 -10.64
C VAL A 33 -7.04 6.75 -9.44
N ALA A 34 -5.91 6.88 -8.75
CA ALA A 34 -5.54 6.04 -7.60
C ALA A 34 -4.71 6.82 -6.56
N GLN A 35 -4.58 6.31 -5.33
CA GLN A 35 -3.68 6.93 -4.32
C GLN A 35 -2.23 6.89 -4.78
N TYR A 36 -1.81 5.69 -5.16
CA TYR A 36 -0.48 5.28 -5.57
C TYR A 36 -0.63 4.39 -6.81
N PRO A 37 0.43 4.23 -7.63
CA PRO A 37 0.53 3.12 -8.56
C PRO A 37 0.60 1.78 -7.78
N ASP A 38 0.51 0.66 -8.50
CA ASP A 38 0.72 -0.66 -7.90
C ASP A 38 2.19 -0.85 -7.51
N VAL A 39 2.52 -0.52 -6.26
CA VAL A 39 3.85 -0.68 -5.64
C VAL A 39 3.95 -1.95 -4.79
N ALA A 40 2.82 -2.61 -4.53
CA ALA A 40 2.79 -3.83 -3.75
C ALA A 40 3.36 -4.97 -4.61
N PRO A 41 4.26 -5.81 -4.07
CA PRO A 41 4.70 -7.00 -4.77
C PRO A 41 3.50 -7.93 -5.00
N PRO A 42 3.29 -8.45 -6.22
CA PRO A 42 2.14 -9.29 -6.50
C PRO A 42 2.20 -10.58 -5.67
N SER A 43 1.07 -10.97 -5.10
CA SER A 43 0.98 -12.16 -4.24
C SER A 43 -0.14 -13.11 -4.68
N ILE A 44 0.11 -14.41 -4.54
CA ILE A 44 -0.86 -15.48 -4.78
C ILE A 44 -1.14 -16.17 -3.45
N LYS A 45 -2.41 -16.25 -3.07
CA LYS A 45 -2.86 -16.95 -1.85
C LYS A 45 -3.37 -18.33 -2.22
N ILE A 46 -2.84 -19.34 -1.55
CA ILE A 46 -3.33 -20.72 -1.54
C ILE A 46 -4.10 -20.89 -0.23
N SER A 47 -5.36 -21.32 -0.30
CA SER A 47 -6.15 -21.66 0.89
C SER A 47 -6.65 -23.11 0.79
N ALA A 48 -6.62 -23.82 1.92
CA ALA A 48 -7.13 -25.18 2.07
C ALA A 48 -7.74 -25.35 3.47
N THR A 49 -8.68 -26.29 3.62
CA THR A 49 -9.35 -26.56 4.90
C THR A 49 -9.32 -28.05 5.22
N TYR A 50 -9.01 -28.38 6.48
CA TYR A 50 -9.14 -29.72 7.06
C TYR A 50 -9.89 -29.60 8.40
N THR A 51 -11.21 -29.68 8.34
CA THR A 51 -12.09 -29.51 9.50
C THR A 51 -11.72 -30.45 10.65
N GLY A 52 -11.53 -29.89 11.85
CA GLY A 52 -11.19 -30.65 13.06
C GLY A 52 -9.71 -31.04 13.20
N ALA A 53 -8.84 -30.70 12.25
CA ALA A 53 -7.41 -30.94 12.37
C ALA A 53 -6.72 -29.90 13.28
N SER A 54 -5.75 -30.34 14.10
CA SER A 54 -4.91 -29.42 14.88
C SER A 54 -3.99 -28.60 13.97
N ALA A 55 -3.54 -27.42 14.44
CA ALA A 55 -2.56 -26.61 13.74
C ALA A 55 -1.29 -27.40 13.35
N GLN A 56 -0.83 -28.32 14.21
CA GLN A 56 0.34 -29.17 13.95
C GLN A 56 0.06 -30.28 12.92
N THR A 57 -1.16 -30.84 12.92
CA THR A 57 -1.62 -31.80 11.92
C THR A 57 -1.67 -31.14 10.54
N LEU A 58 -2.24 -29.94 10.45
CA LEU A 58 -2.26 -29.13 9.25
C LEU A 58 -0.85 -28.81 8.74
N GLU A 59 0.03 -28.36 9.63
CA GLU A 59 1.40 -27.99 9.27
C GLU A 59 2.13 -29.17 8.60
N ASN A 60 1.99 -30.37 9.18
CA ASN A 60 2.68 -31.58 8.74
C ASN A 60 2.03 -32.25 7.51
N SER A 61 0.69 -32.30 7.45
CA SER A 61 -0.04 -33.08 6.43
C SER A 61 -0.48 -32.25 5.22
N VAL A 62 -0.56 -30.92 5.34
CA VAL A 62 -1.03 -30.04 4.26
C VAL A 62 0.03 -28.98 3.93
N THR A 63 0.37 -28.14 4.90
CA THR A 63 1.19 -26.94 4.68
C THR A 63 2.58 -27.29 4.14
N GLN A 64 3.34 -28.13 4.84
CA GLN A 64 4.68 -28.55 4.41
C GLN A 64 4.67 -29.32 3.07
N VAL A 65 3.60 -30.06 2.77
CA VAL A 65 3.46 -30.82 1.52
C VAL A 65 3.34 -29.87 0.32
N ILE A 66 2.57 -28.79 0.47
CA ILE A 66 2.44 -27.73 -0.54
C ILE A 66 3.74 -26.91 -0.61
N GLU A 67 4.29 -26.46 0.53
CA GLU A 67 5.54 -25.68 0.60
C GLU A 67 6.70 -26.36 -0.15
N GLN A 68 6.85 -27.68 0.00
CA GLN A 68 7.88 -28.48 -0.70
C GLN A 68 7.77 -28.41 -2.24
N GLN A 69 6.59 -28.15 -2.79
CA GLN A 69 6.39 -28.00 -4.25
C GLN A 69 6.59 -26.55 -4.73
N LEU A 70 6.59 -25.55 -3.85
CA LEU A 70 6.77 -24.12 -4.20
C LEU A 70 8.24 -23.76 -4.54
N THR A 71 8.96 -24.67 -5.19
CA THR A 71 10.35 -24.51 -5.61
C THR A 71 10.45 -24.31 -7.12
N GLY A 72 11.38 -23.46 -7.57
CA GLY A 72 11.52 -23.13 -8.99
C GLY A 72 10.31 -22.39 -9.58
N LEU A 73 9.72 -21.48 -8.80
CA LEU A 73 8.83 -20.43 -9.28
C LEU A 73 9.71 -19.25 -9.75
N ASP A 74 9.37 -18.65 -10.88
CA ASP A 74 10.09 -17.48 -11.38
C ASP A 74 9.79 -16.27 -10.47
N ASN A 75 10.79 -15.42 -10.25
CA ASN A 75 10.65 -14.16 -9.49
C ASN A 75 10.08 -14.31 -8.06
N LEU A 76 10.22 -15.47 -7.41
CA LEU A 76 9.79 -15.65 -6.02
C LEU A 76 10.64 -14.79 -5.05
N LEU A 77 10.00 -13.90 -4.28
CA LEU A 77 10.65 -13.16 -3.19
C LEU A 77 10.67 -13.98 -1.90
N TYR A 78 9.49 -14.38 -1.44
CA TYR A 78 9.29 -15.18 -0.23
C TYR A 78 7.89 -15.78 -0.20
N PHE A 79 7.66 -16.74 0.70
CA PHE A 79 6.31 -17.19 1.05
C PHE A 79 6.13 -17.32 2.56
N THR A 80 4.92 -17.03 3.01
CA THR A 80 4.50 -17.11 4.42
C THR A 80 3.33 -18.07 4.54
N SER A 81 3.39 -19.00 5.49
CA SER A 81 2.37 -20.02 5.68
C SER A 81 1.82 -19.97 7.10
N THR A 82 0.49 -20.05 7.23
CA THR A 82 -0.21 -20.10 8.52
C THR A 82 -1.09 -21.35 8.54
N SER A 83 -1.05 -22.09 9.65
CA SER A 83 -1.88 -23.28 9.91
C SER A 83 -2.60 -23.08 11.24
N SER A 84 -3.92 -23.01 11.24
CA SER A 84 -4.73 -22.61 12.40
C SER A 84 -5.60 -23.76 12.92
N SER A 85 -5.85 -23.83 14.23
CA SER A 85 -6.60 -24.94 14.85
C SER A 85 -8.10 -24.95 14.56
N ASP A 86 -8.60 -23.99 13.79
CA ASP A 86 -9.94 -24.02 13.18
C ASP A 86 -10.03 -24.94 11.95
N GLY A 87 -8.90 -25.50 11.50
CA GLY A 87 -8.79 -26.34 10.31
C GLY A 87 -8.27 -25.61 9.08
N SER A 88 -8.01 -24.29 9.15
CA SER A 88 -7.61 -23.50 7.98
C SER A 88 -6.09 -23.49 7.74
N VAL A 89 -5.71 -23.56 6.46
CA VAL A 89 -4.34 -23.35 5.97
C VAL A 89 -4.34 -22.21 4.96
N SER A 90 -3.42 -21.27 5.13
CA SER A 90 -3.22 -20.13 4.23
C SER A 90 -1.74 -19.96 3.93
N ILE A 91 -1.36 -20.07 2.65
CA ILE A 91 0.01 -19.85 2.16
C ILE A 91 -0.02 -18.66 1.20
N THR A 92 0.72 -17.60 1.50
CA THR A 92 0.85 -16.42 0.65
C THR A 92 2.23 -16.42 -0.01
N VAL A 93 2.24 -16.56 -1.33
CA VAL A 93 3.45 -16.58 -2.17
C VAL A 93 3.65 -15.20 -2.78
N THR A 94 4.75 -14.53 -2.44
CA THR A 94 5.03 -13.14 -2.84
C THR A 94 6.12 -13.10 -3.90
N PHE A 95 5.90 -12.35 -4.98
CA PHE A 95 6.77 -12.28 -6.16
C PHE A 95 7.41 -10.90 -6.34
N GLU A 96 8.49 -10.81 -7.12
CA GLU A 96 9.15 -9.52 -7.40
C GLU A 96 8.24 -8.56 -8.18
N GLN A 97 8.44 -7.25 -7.94
CA GLN A 97 7.68 -6.19 -8.60
C GLN A 97 7.85 -6.23 -10.12
N GLY A 98 6.74 -6.29 -10.85
CA GLY A 98 6.72 -6.41 -12.31
C GLY A 98 6.55 -7.84 -12.82
N THR A 99 6.45 -8.83 -11.92
CA THR A 99 5.92 -10.16 -12.27
C THR A 99 4.45 -10.04 -12.65
N ASP A 100 4.04 -10.72 -13.72
CA ASP A 100 2.64 -10.79 -14.14
C ASP A 100 1.82 -11.65 -13.16
N PRO A 101 0.75 -11.12 -12.52
CA PRO A 101 -0.07 -11.87 -11.56
C PRO A 101 -0.78 -13.07 -12.18
N ASP A 102 -1.12 -13.05 -13.47
CA ASP A 102 -1.73 -14.19 -14.17
C ASP A 102 -0.72 -15.34 -14.32
N THR A 103 0.47 -15.04 -14.83
CA THR A 103 1.58 -16.00 -14.92
C THR A 103 1.94 -16.56 -13.54
N ALA A 104 2.05 -15.71 -12.51
CA ALA A 104 2.34 -16.14 -11.14
C ALA A 104 1.26 -17.10 -10.60
N GLN A 105 -0.03 -16.79 -10.80
CA GLN A 105 -1.12 -17.67 -10.39
C GLN A 105 -1.03 -19.03 -11.08
N VAL A 106 -0.78 -19.06 -12.39
CA VAL A 106 -0.64 -20.30 -13.17
C VAL A 106 0.58 -21.12 -12.71
N GLN A 107 1.72 -20.48 -12.43
CA GLN A 107 2.89 -21.17 -11.89
C GLN A 107 2.60 -21.81 -10.53
N VAL A 108 1.96 -21.07 -9.61
CA VAL A 108 1.58 -21.59 -8.28
C VAL A 108 0.56 -22.72 -8.41
N GLN A 109 -0.50 -22.55 -9.21
CA GLN A 109 -1.52 -23.58 -9.45
C GLN A 109 -0.91 -24.89 -9.99
N ASN A 110 0.06 -24.81 -10.91
CA ASN A 110 0.77 -25.96 -11.46
C ASN A 110 1.62 -26.69 -10.39
N LYS A 111 2.16 -25.98 -9.39
CA LYS A 111 2.87 -26.58 -8.25
C LYS A 111 1.93 -27.18 -7.22
N VAL A 112 0.80 -26.53 -6.95
CA VAL A 112 -0.25 -27.03 -6.04
C VAL A 112 -0.84 -28.35 -6.56
N GLN A 113 -1.13 -28.46 -7.86
CA GLN A 113 -1.61 -29.72 -8.47
C GLN A 113 -0.60 -30.88 -8.33
N GLN A 114 0.70 -30.60 -8.28
CA GLN A 114 1.73 -31.62 -8.02
C GLN A 114 1.72 -32.09 -6.55
N ALA A 115 1.31 -31.21 -5.62
CA ALA A 115 1.14 -31.55 -4.20
C ALA A 115 -0.16 -32.32 -3.92
N GLU A 116 -1.23 -32.05 -4.69
CA GLU A 116 -2.61 -32.50 -4.44
C GLU A 116 -2.73 -34.00 -4.14
N SER A 117 -2.09 -34.85 -4.94
CA SER A 117 -2.08 -36.32 -4.77
C SER A 117 -1.47 -36.83 -3.46
N ARG A 118 -0.74 -35.99 -2.72
CA ARG A 118 -0.14 -36.30 -1.40
C ARG A 118 -0.95 -35.77 -0.22
N LEU A 119 -2.01 -35.01 -0.46
CA LEU A 119 -2.83 -34.39 0.58
C LEU A 119 -3.93 -35.35 1.08
N PRO A 120 -4.45 -35.17 2.31
CA PRO A 120 -5.60 -35.92 2.82
C PRO A 120 -6.83 -35.80 1.90
N THR A 121 -7.62 -36.86 1.80
CA THR A 121 -8.78 -36.93 0.89
C THR A 121 -9.85 -35.91 1.25
N GLU A 122 -10.00 -35.60 2.53
CA GLU A 122 -10.92 -34.61 3.11
C GLU A 122 -10.59 -33.19 2.61
N VAL A 123 -9.29 -32.91 2.46
CA VAL A 123 -8.78 -31.63 1.93
C VAL A 123 -8.99 -31.57 0.41
N GLN A 124 -8.74 -32.67 -0.31
CA GLN A 124 -9.04 -32.76 -1.75
C GLN A 124 -10.54 -32.56 -2.03
N GLN A 125 -11.42 -33.16 -1.22
CA GLN A 125 -12.87 -33.00 -1.31
C GLN A 125 -13.36 -31.58 -0.97
N SER A 126 -12.72 -30.93 0.00
CA SER A 126 -12.99 -29.52 0.35
C SER A 126 -12.50 -28.55 -0.73
N GLY A 127 -11.53 -28.97 -1.54
CA GLY A 127 -10.91 -28.18 -2.60
C GLY A 127 -9.80 -27.26 -2.09
N ILE A 128 -8.89 -26.91 -3.00
CA ILE A 128 -7.78 -25.97 -2.76
C ILE A 128 -7.99 -24.77 -3.67
N THR A 129 -8.10 -23.58 -3.08
CA THR A 129 -8.30 -22.33 -3.83
C THR A 129 -6.96 -21.64 -4.05
N VAL A 130 -6.63 -21.27 -5.29
CA VAL A 130 -5.42 -20.51 -5.64
C VAL A 130 -5.84 -19.20 -6.30
N GLU A 131 -5.75 -18.10 -5.54
CA GLU A 131 -6.30 -16.79 -5.92
C GLU A 131 -5.23 -15.71 -5.93
N LYS A 132 -5.40 -14.70 -6.79
CA LYS A 132 -4.60 -13.48 -6.74
C LYS A 132 -4.99 -12.71 -5.47
N SER A 133 -4.00 -12.30 -4.69
CA SER A 133 -4.21 -11.69 -3.38
C SER A 133 -3.56 -10.30 -3.30
N GLN A 134 -4.33 -9.35 -2.78
CA GLN A 134 -3.82 -8.11 -2.20
C GLN A 134 -4.23 -8.11 -0.73
N SER A 135 -3.30 -7.88 0.20
CA SER A 135 -3.54 -8.02 1.65
C SER A 135 -4.48 -6.97 2.27
N ASN A 136 -4.92 -5.97 1.50
CA ASN A 136 -5.71 -4.84 2.00
C ASN A 136 -7.14 -4.84 1.45
N PHE A 137 -8.08 -4.45 2.32
CA PHE A 137 -9.47 -4.22 1.96
C PHE A 137 -9.64 -2.84 1.32
N LEU A 138 -10.21 -2.74 0.13
CA LEU A 138 -10.59 -1.48 -0.53
C LEU A 138 -11.79 -0.83 0.19
N LEU A 139 -12.73 -1.67 0.58
CA LEU A 139 -14.01 -1.32 1.19
C LEU A 139 -14.37 -2.41 2.19
N ILE A 140 -14.84 -2.05 3.38
CA ILE A 140 -15.66 -2.94 4.20
C ILE A 140 -17.05 -2.35 4.21
N MET A 141 -18.04 -3.15 3.82
CA MET A 141 -19.46 -2.85 3.99
C MET A 141 -20.02 -3.67 5.15
N GLY A 142 -20.83 -3.05 6.00
CA GLY A 142 -21.60 -3.73 7.04
C GLY A 142 -23.08 -3.56 6.77
N VAL A 143 -23.80 -4.68 6.65
CA VAL A 143 -25.27 -4.71 6.66
C VAL A 143 -25.70 -4.95 8.11
N TYR A 144 -26.63 -4.17 8.62
CA TYR A 144 -27.10 -4.24 10.01
C TYR A 144 -28.60 -4.00 10.09
N ASP A 145 -29.25 -4.57 11.11
CA ASP A 145 -30.66 -4.32 11.40
C ASP A 145 -30.79 -3.18 12.42
N LYS A 146 -31.53 -2.12 12.07
CA LYS A 146 -31.83 -1.00 12.96
C LYS A 146 -32.87 -1.31 14.04
N THR A 147 -33.60 -2.41 13.87
CA THR A 147 -34.71 -2.80 14.76
C THR A 147 -34.31 -3.83 15.81
N ASP A 148 -33.09 -4.39 15.71
CA ASP A 148 -32.57 -5.48 16.53
C ASP A 148 -33.52 -6.71 16.59
N THR A 149 -34.25 -6.98 15.50
CA THR A 149 -35.17 -8.11 15.36
C THR A 149 -34.56 -9.31 14.65
N ALA A 150 -33.62 -9.08 13.72
CA ALA A 150 -32.86 -10.13 13.03
C ALA A 150 -31.55 -10.47 13.76
N SER A 151 -31.12 -11.73 13.71
CA SER A 151 -29.81 -12.15 14.22
C SER A 151 -28.69 -11.83 13.21
N SER A 152 -27.44 -11.72 13.67
CA SER A 152 -26.28 -11.56 12.76
C SER A 152 -26.20 -12.69 11.72
N SER A 153 -26.64 -13.91 12.05
CA SER A 153 -26.75 -15.05 11.12
C SER A 153 -27.81 -14.85 10.03
N ASP A 154 -28.96 -14.24 10.33
CA ASP A 154 -30.01 -13.98 9.33
C ASP A 154 -29.59 -12.86 8.36
N ILE A 155 -28.83 -11.89 8.88
CA ILE A 155 -28.23 -10.82 8.08
C ILE A 155 -27.12 -11.39 7.20
N ALA A 156 -26.27 -12.27 7.74
CA ALA A 156 -25.19 -12.94 7.00
C ALA A 156 -25.72 -13.85 5.89
N ASP A 157 -26.74 -14.67 6.16
CA ASP A 157 -27.38 -15.51 5.16
C ASP A 157 -27.97 -14.70 4.01
N TRP A 158 -28.67 -13.60 4.32
CA TRP A 158 -29.23 -12.72 3.31
C TRP A 158 -28.14 -12.04 2.48
N LEU A 159 -27.08 -11.53 3.13
CA LEU A 159 -25.93 -10.88 2.49
C LEU A 159 -25.20 -11.84 1.55
N VAL A 160 -24.87 -13.05 2.00
CA VAL A 160 -24.20 -14.07 1.17
C VAL A 160 -25.11 -14.51 0.02
N SER A 161 -26.36 -14.88 0.33
CA SER A 161 -27.29 -15.44 -0.67
C SER A 161 -27.65 -14.47 -1.79
N ASN A 162 -27.67 -13.15 -1.53
CA ASN A 162 -28.16 -12.14 -2.48
C ASN A 162 -27.07 -11.21 -3.01
N MET A 163 -26.02 -10.90 -2.23
CA MET A 163 -25.05 -9.86 -2.59
C MET A 163 -23.67 -10.41 -2.98
N GLN A 164 -23.20 -11.52 -2.40
CA GLN A 164 -21.83 -12.02 -2.63
C GLN A 164 -21.52 -12.28 -4.10
N ASP A 165 -22.21 -13.21 -4.75
CA ASP A 165 -21.88 -13.59 -6.14
C ASP A 165 -22.06 -12.42 -7.14
N PRO A 166 -23.09 -11.56 -7.02
CA PRO A 166 -23.19 -10.36 -7.85
C PRO A 166 -22.06 -9.35 -7.61
N LEU A 167 -21.62 -9.14 -6.37
CA LEU A 167 -20.49 -8.26 -6.06
C LEU A 167 -19.14 -8.84 -6.51
N ALA A 168 -18.95 -10.15 -6.38
CA ALA A 168 -17.74 -10.86 -6.86
C ALA A 168 -17.54 -10.74 -8.38
N ARG A 169 -18.61 -10.45 -9.13
CA ARG A 169 -18.60 -10.25 -10.59
C ARG A 169 -18.58 -8.77 -11.00
N VAL A 170 -18.47 -7.84 -10.06
CA VAL A 170 -18.27 -6.41 -10.38
C VAL A 170 -16.84 -6.21 -10.89
N GLU A 171 -16.69 -5.44 -11.97
CA GLU A 171 -15.39 -5.21 -12.60
C GLU A 171 -14.38 -4.60 -11.62
N GLY A 172 -13.22 -5.26 -11.51
CA GLY A 172 -12.11 -4.87 -10.64
C GLY A 172 -12.21 -5.37 -9.19
N VAL A 173 -13.28 -6.06 -8.79
CA VAL A 173 -13.27 -6.86 -7.55
C VAL A 173 -12.35 -8.07 -7.77
N GLY A 174 -11.39 -8.27 -6.87
CA GLY A 174 -10.45 -9.41 -6.91
C GLY A 174 -10.97 -10.59 -6.11
N SER A 175 -11.28 -10.36 -4.85
CA SER A 175 -11.88 -11.35 -3.94
C SER A 175 -12.75 -10.67 -2.88
N LEU A 176 -13.53 -11.47 -2.17
CA LEU A 176 -14.43 -11.02 -1.10
C LEU A 176 -14.17 -11.85 0.16
N GLN A 177 -14.07 -11.19 1.31
CA GLN A 177 -14.07 -11.86 2.62
C GLN A 177 -15.37 -11.52 3.34
N VAL A 178 -16.12 -12.54 3.77
CA VAL A 178 -17.37 -12.37 4.52
C VAL A 178 -17.07 -12.44 6.03
N PHE A 179 -17.72 -11.56 6.80
CA PHE A 179 -17.71 -11.57 8.26
C PHE A 179 -19.08 -12.06 8.75
N GLY A 180 -19.21 -13.38 8.84
CA GLY A 180 -20.45 -14.15 8.96
C GLY A 180 -20.45 -15.30 7.96
N ALA A 181 -21.49 -16.14 7.96
CA ALA A 181 -21.64 -17.25 7.03
C ALA A 181 -23.09 -17.38 6.52
N GLU A 182 -23.31 -18.13 5.44
CA GLU A 182 -24.67 -18.50 5.02
C GLU A 182 -25.25 -19.61 5.88
N TYR A 183 -26.55 -19.87 5.72
CA TYR A 183 -27.17 -20.98 6.43
C TYR A 183 -26.64 -22.34 5.94
N ALA A 184 -26.52 -23.28 6.88
CA ALA A 184 -26.41 -24.70 6.63
C ALA A 184 -27.58 -25.45 7.30
N MET A 185 -27.91 -26.62 6.76
CA MET A 185 -28.77 -27.57 7.45
C MET A 185 -27.96 -28.20 8.58
N ARG A 186 -28.27 -27.83 9.83
CA ARG A 186 -27.56 -28.31 11.02
C ARG A 186 -28.32 -29.47 11.64
N ILE A 187 -27.65 -30.60 11.77
CA ILE A 187 -28.20 -31.82 12.38
C ILE A 187 -27.39 -32.12 13.64
N TRP A 188 -27.95 -31.72 14.78
CA TRP A 188 -27.34 -31.82 16.10
C TRP A 188 -27.69 -33.15 16.76
N LEU A 189 -26.74 -34.08 16.74
CA LEU A 189 -26.88 -35.45 17.19
C LEU A 189 -26.98 -35.56 18.73
N ASP A 190 -27.92 -36.36 19.22
CA ASP A 190 -28.09 -36.73 20.63
C ASP A 190 -27.56 -38.16 20.85
N PRO A 191 -26.44 -38.33 21.59
CA PRO A 191 -25.78 -39.63 21.71
C PRO A 191 -26.57 -40.61 22.57
N ALA A 192 -27.39 -40.14 23.52
CA ALA A 192 -28.22 -41.01 24.34
C ALA A 192 -29.37 -41.60 23.53
N LYS A 193 -30.01 -40.79 22.67
CA LYS A 193 -31.03 -41.27 21.73
C LYS A 193 -30.43 -42.20 20.68
N LEU A 194 -29.30 -41.84 20.06
CA LEU A 194 -28.57 -42.72 19.13
C LEU A 194 -28.27 -44.09 19.78
N ALA A 195 -27.68 -44.11 20.98
CA ALA A 195 -27.38 -45.35 21.69
C ALA A 195 -28.64 -46.20 21.98
N SER A 196 -29.77 -45.56 22.32
CA SER A 196 -31.04 -46.26 22.60
C SER A 196 -31.61 -47.04 21.40
N TYR A 197 -31.32 -46.59 20.18
CA TYR A 197 -31.67 -47.29 18.94
C TYR A 197 -30.51 -48.12 18.37
N SER A 198 -29.39 -48.21 19.11
CA SER A 198 -28.12 -48.81 18.69
C SER A 198 -27.63 -48.21 17.37
N LEU A 199 -27.50 -46.88 17.32
CA LEU A 199 -27.05 -46.07 16.18
C LEU A 199 -25.77 -45.28 16.52
N MET A 200 -25.02 -44.90 15.48
CA MET A 200 -23.81 -44.09 15.49
C MET A 200 -23.95 -42.91 14.52
N PRO A 201 -23.08 -41.88 14.59
CA PRO A 201 -23.06 -40.78 13.61
C PRO A 201 -22.95 -41.24 12.15
N SER A 202 -22.18 -42.30 11.87
CA SER A 202 -21.99 -42.84 10.52
C SER A 202 -23.28 -43.43 9.91
N ASP A 203 -24.17 -44.03 10.71
CA ASP A 203 -25.49 -44.47 10.20
C ASP A 203 -26.34 -43.26 9.77
N VAL A 204 -26.27 -42.13 10.51
CA VAL A 204 -27.00 -40.90 10.18
C VAL A 204 -26.41 -40.26 8.92
N GLN A 205 -25.08 -40.21 8.81
CA GLN A 205 -24.40 -39.75 7.59
C GLN A 205 -24.84 -40.57 6.37
N SER A 206 -24.73 -41.90 6.44
CA SER A 206 -25.15 -42.80 5.35
C SER A 206 -26.65 -42.66 5.01
N ALA A 207 -27.52 -42.44 6.00
CA ALA A 207 -28.95 -42.20 5.77
C ALA A 207 -29.20 -40.89 5.01
N ILE A 208 -28.47 -39.81 5.31
CA ILE A 208 -28.52 -38.53 4.60
C ILE A 208 -27.94 -38.67 3.19
N GLU A 209 -26.80 -39.36 3.03
CA GLU A 209 -26.19 -39.62 1.72
C GLU A 209 -27.07 -40.48 0.82
N ALA A 210 -27.87 -41.40 1.37
CA ALA A 210 -28.80 -42.23 0.60
C ALA A 210 -30.13 -41.52 0.25
N GLN A 211 -30.60 -40.57 1.07
CA GLN A 211 -31.93 -39.94 0.91
C GLN A 211 -31.88 -38.48 0.42
N ASN A 212 -30.79 -37.74 0.62
CA ASN A 212 -30.60 -36.38 0.08
C ASN A 212 -29.83 -36.42 -1.26
N VAL A 213 -30.34 -37.17 -2.22
CA VAL A 213 -29.72 -37.39 -3.54
C VAL A 213 -30.46 -36.71 -4.67
N GLN A 214 -29.71 -36.27 -5.69
CA GLN A 214 -30.27 -35.83 -6.97
C GLN A 214 -30.17 -36.98 -7.99
N VAL A 215 -31.26 -37.73 -8.17
CA VAL A 215 -31.25 -38.92 -9.04
C VAL A 215 -31.45 -38.52 -10.51
N SER A 216 -30.53 -38.93 -11.38
CA SER A 216 -30.65 -38.80 -12.83
C SER A 216 -31.39 -40.01 -13.42
N ALA A 217 -32.69 -39.85 -13.69
CA ALA A 217 -33.56 -40.93 -14.19
C ALA A 217 -33.74 -40.94 -15.72
N GLY A 218 -32.98 -40.12 -16.45
CA GLY A 218 -32.99 -40.09 -17.92
C GLY A 218 -34.27 -39.52 -18.55
N LYS A 219 -34.63 -40.02 -19.73
CA LYS A 219 -35.82 -39.58 -20.48
C LYS A 219 -36.56 -40.77 -21.08
N ILE A 220 -37.89 -40.74 -21.01
CA ILE A 220 -38.76 -41.65 -21.75
C ILE A 220 -38.59 -41.33 -23.24
N GLY A 221 -38.46 -42.36 -24.09
CA GLY A 221 -38.25 -42.18 -25.53
C GLY A 221 -36.91 -41.54 -25.90
N ALA A 222 -35.87 -41.68 -25.06
CA ALA A 222 -34.50 -41.34 -25.45
C ALA A 222 -34.01 -42.25 -26.59
N LEU A 223 -33.21 -41.71 -27.52
CA LEU A 223 -32.58 -42.52 -28.56
C LEU A 223 -31.48 -43.43 -28.00
N PRO A 224 -31.31 -44.66 -28.52
CA PRO A 224 -32.07 -45.26 -29.63
C PRO A 224 -33.48 -45.70 -29.18
N SER A 225 -34.50 -45.24 -29.91
CA SER A 225 -35.91 -45.55 -29.68
C SER A 225 -36.56 -46.09 -30.95
N SER A 226 -37.73 -46.71 -30.82
CA SER A 226 -38.54 -47.12 -31.98
C SER A 226 -38.88 -45.94 -32.90
N ASN A 227 -38.89 -46.16 -34.22
CA ASN A 227 -39.35 -45.19 -35.21
C ASN A 227 -40.84 -44.80 -35.03
N ALA A 228 -41.60 -45.53 -34.21
CA ALA A 228 -42.98 -45.21 -33.85
C ALA A 228 -43.11 -44.32 -32.58
N GLN A 229 -42.01 -44.02 -31.88
CA GLN A 229 -42.03 -43.26 -30.62
C GLN A 229 -42.35 -41.78 -30.86
N GLN A 230 -43.58 -41.35 -30.53
CA GLN A 230 -44.05 -39.97 -30.75
C GLN A 230 -43.78 -39.01 -29.57
N LEU A 231 -43.45 -39.54 -28.38
CA LEU A 231 -43.26 -38.75 -27.15
C LEU A 231 -41.85 -38.95 -26.60
N THR A 232 -41.17 -37.85 -26.28
CA THR A 232 -40.03 -37.85 -25.37
C THR A 232 -40.32 -36.94 -24.17
N ALA A 233 -39.98 -37.39 -22.97
CA ALA A 233 -40.23 -36.68 -21.72
C ALA A 233 -39.11 -36.96 -20.71
N THR A 234 -38.63 -35.93 -20.02
CA THR A 234 -37.61 -36.11 -18.96
C THR A 234 -38.23 -36.75 -17.73
N VAL A 235 -37.64 -37.84 -17.25
CA VAL A 235 -38.06 -38.50 -16.02
C VAL A 235 -37.47 -37.71 -14.84
N ARG A 236 -38.34 -37.11 -14.02
CA ARG A 236 -37.94 -36.48 -12.76
C ARG A 236 -38.09 -37.52 -11.65
N ALA A 237 -36.97 -37.90 -11.04
CA ALA A 237 -36.93 -38.71 -9.83
C ALA A 237 -36.66 -37.82 -8.60
N GLN A 238 -36.22 -38.43 -7.50
CA GLN A 238 -35.90 -37.75 -6.24
C GLN A 238 -34.90 -36.61 -6.46
N SER A 239 -35.22 -35.45 -5.90
CA SER A 239 -34.34 -34.29 -5.81
C SER A 239 -33.79 -34.14 -4.40
N ARG A 240 -32.73 -33.35 -4.27
CA ARG A 240 -32.25 -32.88 -2.96
C ARG A 240 -33.38 -32.29 -2.12
N LEU A 241 -33.29 -32.52 -0.82
CA LEU A 241 -34.21 -31.98 0.18
C LEU A 241 -33.98 -30.46 0.33
N GLN A 242 -34.96 -29.79 0.94
CA GLN A 242 -35.00 -28.32 1.02
C GLN A 242 -35.38 -27.78 2.39
N THR A 243 -36.21 -28.52 3.13
CA THR A 243 -36.81 -28.05 4.39
C THR A 243 -36.33 -28.87 5.58
N VAL A 244 -36.24 -28.21 6.74
CA VAL A 244 -35.91 -28.84 8.03
C VAL A 244 -36.80 -30.07 8.30
N ASP A 245 -38.10 -29.99 7.98
CA ASP A 245 -39.03 -31.11 8.20
C ASP A 245 -38.83 -32.28 7.24
N GLN A 246 -38.28 -32.07 6.04
CA GLN A 246 -37.84 -33.18 5.19
C GLN A 246 -36.63 -33.90 5.79
N PHE A 247 -35.65 -33.17 6.32
CA PHE A 247 -34.49 -33.76 6.98
C PHE A 247 -34.86 -34.51 8.26
N LYS A 248 -35.75 -33.95 9.10
CA LYS A 248 -36.32 -34.64 10.27
C LYS A 248 -36.94 -36.00 9.91
N ASN A 249 -37.52 -36.11 8.72
CA ASN A 249 -38.24 -37.31 8.25
C ASN A 249 -37.36 -38.37 7.56
N ILE A 250 -36.05 -38.12 7.38
CA ILE A 250 -35.09 -39.12 6.88
C ILE A 250 -35.12 -40.36 7.80
N ILE A 251 -35.27 -41.54 7.21
CA ILE A 251 -35.30 -42.82 7.93
C ILE A 251 -33.86 -43.29 8.14
N VAL A 252 -33.43 -43.43 9.39
CA VAL A 252 -32.08 -43.92 9.74
C VAL A 252 -32.08 -45.44 9.96
N LYS A 253 -33.17 -45.99 10.52
CA LYS A 253 -33.30 -47.43 10.80
C LYS A 253 -34.74 -47.89 10.64
N SER A 254 -34.94 -49.10 10.14
CA SER A 254 -36.26 -49.73 10.02
C SER A 254 -36.23 -51.18 10.50
N GLN A 255 -37.25 -51.59 11.25
CA GLN A 255 -37.46 -52.97 11.69
C GLN A 255 -38.49 -53.69 10.80
N SER A 256 -38.41 -55.02 10.76
CA SER A 256 -39.33 -55.89 9.99
C SER A 256 -40.79 -55.86 10.47
N ASN A 257 -41.05 -55.35 11.67
CA ASN A 257 -42.38 -55.10 12.22
C ASN A 257 -43.01 -53.76 11.76
N GLY A 258 -42.29 -52.97 10.95
CA GLY A 258 -42.73 -51.65 10.46
C GLY A 258 -42.34 -50.46 11.34
N ALA A 259 -41.67 -50.67 12.49
CA ALA A 259 -41.13 -49.58 13.28
C ALA A 259 -39.97 -48.89 12.53
N VAL A 260 -39.98 -47.55 12.49
CA VAL A 260 -38.95 -46.73 11.85
C VAL A 260 -38.40 -45.71 12.84
N VAL A 261 -37.09 -45.48 12.78
CA VAL A 261 -36.37 -44.42 13.50
C VAL A 261 -35.99 -43.35 12.50
N ARG A 262 -36.39 -42.12 12.77
CA ARG A 262 -36.13 -40.94 11.94
C ARG A 262 -35.04 -40.06 12.55
N ILE A 263 -34.47 -39.14 11.77
CA ILE A 263 -33.51 -38.16 12.31
C ILE A 263 -34.14 -37.34 13.46
N SER A 264 -35.43 -37.00 13.40
CA SER A 264 -36.15 -36.33 14.51
C SER A 264 -36.04 -37.05 15.86
N ASP A 265 -35.85 -38.37 15.84
CA ASP A 265 -35.87 -39.22 17.01
C ASP A 265 -34.47 -39.34 17.64
N VAL A 266 -33.43 -38.85 16.96
CA VAL A 266 -32.01 -38.96 17.36
C VAL A 266 -31.22 -37.65 17.25
N ALA A 267 -31.79 -36.59 16.68
CA ALA A 267 -31.12 -35.32 16.48
C ALA A 267 -32.09 -34.12 16.45
N ARG A 268 -31.61 -32.95 16.89
CA ARG A 268 -32.25 -31.66 16.65
C ARG A 268 -31.84 -31.16 15.27
N VAL A 269 -32.81 -30.87 14.40
CA VAL A 269 -32.57 -30.38 13.04
C VAL A 269 -33.07 -28.95 12.90
N GLU A 270 -32.23 -28.06 12.42
CA GLU A 270 -32.56 -26.65 12.20
C GLU A 270 -31.80 -26.02 11.04
N MET A 271 -32.26 -24.85 10.62
CA MET A 271 -31.47 -23.95 9.78
C MET A 271 -30.60 -23.10 10.71
N GLY A 272 -29.28 -23.23 10.61
CA GLY A 272 -28.33 -22.48 11.42
C GLY A 272 -27.19 -21.95 10.56
N SER A 273 -26.23 -21.24 11.15
CA SER A 273 -25.03 -20.79 10.43
C SER A 273 -24.20 -21.98 9.94
N GLU A 274 -23.57 -21.87 8.77
CA GLU A 274 -22.54 -22.81 8.31
C GLU A 274 -21.36 -22.79 9.28
N ASP A 275 -20.86 -21.60 9.58
CA ASP A 275 -19.76 -21.34 10.51
C ASP A 275 -20.21 -20.39 11.64
N TYR A 276 -19.71 -20.63 12.84
CA TYR A 276 -19.95 -19.87 14.07
C TYR A 276 -18.67 -19.25 14.64
N THR A 277 -17.51 -19.36 13.97
CA THR A 277 -16.24 -18.79 14.44
C THR A 277 -16.32 -17.27 14.62
N ALA A 278 -16.85 -16.57 13.62
CA ALA A 278 -16.89 -15.11 13.56
C ALA A 278 -18.32 -14.54 13.66
N THR A 279 -18.50 -13.50 14.47
CA THR A 279 -19.75 -12.73 14.59
C THR A 279 -19.45 -11.24 14.52
N ALA A 280 -20.26 -10.49 13.75
CA ALA A 280 -20.09 -9.05 13.58
C ALA A 280 -21.22 -8.23 14.23
N LYS A 281 -20.89 -6.99 14.60
CA LYS A 281 -21.84 -5.95 15.06
C LYS A 281 -21.43 -4.59 14.52
N LEU A 282 -22.41 -3.72 14.23
CA LEU A 282 -22.19 -2.37 13.71
C LEU A 282 -22.83 -1.34 14.64
N ASN A 283 -22.01 -0.45 15.23
CA ASN A 283 -22.38 0.49 16.29
C ASN A 283 -23.04 -0.14 17.55
N GLY A 284 -23.28 -1.45 17.58
CA GLY A 284 -23.92 -2.21 18.65
C GLY A 284 -25.01 -3.15 18.15
N HIS A 285 -25.58 -2.86 16.97
CA HIS A 285 -26.62 -3.65 16.32
C HIS A 285 -26.05 -4.97 15.73
N PRO A 286 -26.86 -6.04 15.67
CA PRO A 286 -26.53 -7.25 14.90
C PRO A 286 -26.19 -6.88 13.45
N ALA A 287 -25.12 -7.47 12.93
CA ALA A 287 -24.62 -7.15 11.61
C ALA A 287 -23.90 -8.35 10.96
N ALA A 288 -23.78 -8.29 9.64
CA ALA A 288 -22.83 -9.08 8.88
C ALA A 288 -22.01 -8.15 7.97
N GLY A 289 -20.76 -8.52 7.72
CA GLY A 289 -19.85 -7.71 6.93
C GLY A 289 -19.37 -8.40 5.66
N MET A 290 -18.92 -7.59 4.71
CA MET A 290 -18.15 -8.05 3.56
C MET A 290 -17.02 -7.06 3.29
N ALA A 291 -15.79 -7.56 3.27
CA ALA A 291 -14.64 -6.83 2.79
C ALA A 291 -14.45 -7.13 1.29
N VAL A 292 -14.24 -6.06 0.52
CA VAL A 292 -13.95 -6.11 -0.92
C VAL A 292 -12.45 -5.88 -1.10
N MET A 293 -11.78 -6.81 -1.76
CA MET A 293 -10.35 -6.70 -2.09
C MET A 293 -10.24 -6.35 -3.58
N LEU A 294 -9.33 -5.42 -3.91
CA LEU A 294 -9.13 -4.94 -5.28
C LEU A 294 -8.38 -6.00 -6.09
N SER A 295 -8.81 -6.24 -7.35
CA SER A 295 -8.04 -7.08 -8.27
C SER A 295 -6.73 -6.37 -8.64
N PRO A 296 -5.58 -7.06 -8.74
CA PRO A 296 -4.33 -6.45 -9.19
C PRO A 296 -4.52 -5.65 -10.49
N GLY A 297 -4.01 -4.41 -10.52
CA GLY A 297 -4.16 -3.47 -11.64
C GLY A 297 -5.54 -2.81 -11.82
N ALA A 298 -6.57 -3.16 -11.04
CA ALA A 298 -7.89 -2.52 -11.15
C ALA A 298 -7.92 -1.11 -10.56
N ASN A 299 -8.94 -0.32 -10.93
CA ASN A 299 -9.07 1.06 -10.46
C ASN A 299 -9.94 1.18 -9.20
N ALA A 300 -9.31 1.51 -8.06
CA ALA A 300 -9.97 1.65 -6.75
C ALA A 300 -11.25 2.51 -6.77
N LEU A 301 -11.24 3.68 -7.41
CA LEU A 301 -12.42 4.57 -7.46
C LEU A 301 -13.55 3.98 -8.30
N ASN A 302 -13.24 3.47 -9.49
CA ASN A 302 -14.24 2.88 -10.39
C ASN A 302 -14.85 1.62 -9.77
N THR A 303 -14.03 0.72 -9.23
CA THR A 303 -14.49 -0.51 -8.57
C THR A 303 -15.36 -0.19 -7.36
N ALA A 304 -14.93 0.70 -6.46
CA ALA A 304 -15.74 1.07 -5.30
C ALA A 304 -17.04 1.78 -5.69
N THR A 305 -17.03 2.61 -6.74
CA THR A 305 -18.24 3.25 -7.28
C THR A 305 -19.21 2.20 -7.81
N ALA A 306 -18.74 1.28 -8.67
CA ALA A 306 -19.56 0.20 -9.21
C ALA A 306 -20.11 -0.74 -8.12
N VAL A 307 -19.32 -1.03 -7.08
CA VAL A 307 -19.76 -1.78 -5.89
C VAL A 307 -20.84 -1.01 -5.12
N LYS A 308 -20.64 0.29 -4.83
CA LYS A 308 -21.62 1.13 -4.14
C LYS A 308 -22.91 1.30 -4.94
N ASP A 309 -22.83 1.48 -6.25
CA ASP A 309 -23.99 1.54 -7.14
C ASP A 309 -24.77 0.21 -7.12
N LYS A 310 -24.05 -0.93 -7.15
CA LYS A 310 -24.68 -2.25 -7.03
C LYS A 310 -25.34 -2.47 -5.67
N ILE A 311 -24.74 -2.01 -4.59
CA ILE A 311 -25.34 -2.01 -3.24
C ILE A 311 -26.58 -1.11 -3.19
N ALA A 312 -26.56 0.05 -3.86
CA ALA A 312 -27.71 0.95 -3.95
C ALA A 312 -28.89 0.38 -4.77
N GLU A 313 -28.63 -0.55 -5.71
CA GLU A 313 -29.68 -1.37 -6.31
C GLU A 313 -30.27 -2.34 -5.29
N PHE A 314 -29.44 -3.12 -4.58
CA PHE A 314 -29.88 -4.10 -3.58
C PHE A 314 -30.64 -3.46 -2.41
N LYS A 315 -30.32 -2.22 -2.04
CA LYS A 315 -31.02 -1.46 -0.99
C LYS A 315 -32.50 -1.24 -1.27
N LYS A 316 -32.95 -1.38 -2.53
CA LYS A 316 -34.38 -1.33 -2.91
C LYS A 316 -35.14 -2.63 -2.66
N SER A 317 -34.42 -3.74 -2.44
CA SER A 317 -34.94 -5.08 -2.20
C SER A 317 -34.49 -5.68 -0.86
N MET A 318 -33.92 -4.86 0.03
CA MET A 318 -33.56 -5.27 1.39
C MET A 318 -34.83 -5.52 2.23
N PRO A 319 -34.78 -6.46 3.20
CA PRO A 319 -35.79 -6.57 4.24
C PRO A 319 -36.00 -5.26 4.99
N GLU A 320 -37.20 -5.04 5.52
CA GLU A 320 -37.49 -3.89 6.38
C GLU A 320 -36.61 -3.94 7.64
N GLY A 321 -36.08 -2.79 8.06
CA GLY A 321 -35.13 -2.67 9.18
C GLY A 321 -33.64 -2.70 8.77
N TYR A 322 -33.29 -3.38 7.67
CA TYR A 322 -31.90 -3.51 7.22
C TYR A 322 -31.37 -2.20 6.60
N ASP A 323 -30.13 -1.83 6.92
CA ASP A 323 -29.39 -0.76 6.26
C ASP A 323 -27.91 -1.12 6.09
N VAL A 324 -27.19 -0.32 5.29
CA VAL A 324 -25.77 -0.49 5.00
C VAL A 324 -24.99 0.73 5.49
N ALA A 325 -23.84 0.47 6.11
CA ALA A 325 -22.80 1.45 6.35
C ALA A 325 -21.44 0.95 5.83
N TYR A 326 -20.47 1.85 5.74
CA TYR A 326 -19.12 1.56 5.24
C TYR A 326 -18.09 1.87 6.33
N PRO A 327 -17.77 0.91 7.23
CA PRO A 327 -16.80 1.12 8.31
C PRO A 327 -15.36 1.34 7.85
N LYS A 328 -15.04 0.96 6.61
CA LYS A 328 -13.76 1.22 5.93
C LYS A 328 -14.03 1.52 4.46
N ASP A 329 -13.46 2.60 3.95
CA ASP A 329 -13.64 3.07 2.58
C ASP A 329 -12.45 3.93 2.15
N SER A 330 -11.44 3.29 1.54
CA SER A 330 -10.23 4.00 1.11
C SER A 330 -10.51 5.08 0.06
N THR A 331 -11.69 5.08 -0.59
CA THR A 331 -11.96 6.01 -1.70
C THR A 331 -12.22 7.45 -1.28
N GLU A 332 -12.68 7.70 -0.04
CA GLU A 332 -12.81 9.07 0.47
C GLU A 332 -11.44 9.74 0.63
N PHE A 333 -10.46 9.02 1.20
CA PHE A 333 -9.07 9.51 1.30
C PHE A 333 -8.47 9.81 -0.08
N ILE A 334 -8.63 8.90 -1.05
CA ILE A 334 -8.08 9.10 -2.40
C ILE A 334 -8.69 10.34 -3.06
N LYS A 335 -10.01 10.49 -2.98
CA LYS A 335 -10.72 11.61 -3.60
C LYS A 335 -10.26 12.94 -3.00
N ILE A 336 -10.22 13.04 -1.67
CA ILE A 336 -9.82 14.27 -0.98
C ILE A 336 -8.34 14.56 -1.21
N SER A 337 -7.45 13.56 -1.13
CA SER A 337 -6.02 13.71 -1.42
C SER A 337 -5.79 14.26 -2.85
N VAL A 338 -6.48 13.72 -3.85
CA VAL A 338 -6.39 14.21 -5.24
C VAL A 338 -6.96 15.63 -5.38
N GLU A 339 -8.10 15.93 -4.76
CA GLU A 339 -8.72 17.26 -4.79
C GLU A 339 -7.83 18.33 -4.11
N ASP A 340 -7.29 18.02 -2.93
CA ASP A 340 -6.33 18.84 -2.20
C ASP A 340 -5.06 19.11 -3.01
N VAL A 341 -4.53 18.12 -3.72
CA VAL A 341 -3.34 18.29 -4.56
C VAL A 341 -3.66 19.10 -5.83
N ILE A 342 -4.87 19.00 -6.38
CA ILE A 342 -5.33 19.87 -7.47
C ILE A 342 -5.48 21.33 -6.99
N GLN A 343 -6.00 21.55 -5.78
CA GLN A 343 -6.01 22.89 -5.17
C GLN A 343 -4.58 23.40 -4.97
N THR A 344 -3.70 22.57 -4.40
CA THR A 344 -2.26 22.87 -4.20
C THR A 344 -1.58 23.24 -5.53
N LEU A 345 -1.91 22.54 -6.62
CA LEU A 345 -1.43 22.81 -7.97
C LEU A 345 -1.91 24.19 -8.46
N PHE A 346 -3.17 24.55 -8.25
CA PHE A 346 -3.70 25.87 -8.62
C PHE A 346 -3.05 27.00 -7.82
N GLU A 347 -2.91 26.83 -6.49
CA GLU A 347 -2.22 27.77 -5.61
C GLU A 347 -0.76 27.98 -6.05
N ALA A 348 -0.05 26.90 -6.38
CA ALA A 348 1.31 26.94 -6.90
C ALA A 348 1.41 27.77 -8.19
N ILE A 349 0.50 27.57 -9.15
CA ILE A 349 0.46 28.36 -10.40
C ILE A 349 0.26 29.85 -10.08
N VAL A 350 -0.70 30.19 -9.21
CA VAL A 350 -0.99 31.58 -8.85
C VAL A 350 0.22 32.22 -8.16
N LEU A 351 0.85 31.55 -7.20
CA LEU A 351 2.04 32.06 -6.51
C LEU A 351 3.23 32.27 -7.45
N VAL A 352 3.46 31.33 -8.37
CA VAL A 352 4.49 31.45 -9.42
C VAL A 352 4.23 32.66 -10.32
N VAL A 353 2.98 32.86 -10.76
CA VAL A 353 2.57 34.03 -11.55
C VAL A 353 2.75 35.34 -10.78
N VAL A 354 2.46 35.37 -9.48
CA VAL A 354 2.69 36.55 -8.61
C VAL A 354 4.18 36.87 -8.48
N VAL A 355 5.04 35.87 -8.30
CA VAL A 355 6.51 36.09 -8.26
C VAL A 355 7.04 36.56 -9.62
N MET A 356 6.59 35.98 -10.72
CA MET A 356 6.96 36.46 -12.07
C MET A 356 6.50 37.91 -12.29
N TYR A 357 5.30 38.28 -11.83
CA TYR A 357 4.81 39.66 -11.91
C TYR A 357 5.65 40.64 -11.07
N LEU A 358 6.11 40.24 -9.88
CA LEU A 358 6.99 41.05 -9.04
C LEU A 358 8.30 41.45 -9.75
N PHE A 359 8.88 40.51 -10.51
CA PHE A 359 10.15 40.71 -11.21
C PHE A 359 10.01 41.32 -12.60
N LEU A 360 9.03 40.91 -13.40
CA LEU A 360 8.82 41.42 -14.76
C LEU A 360 8.04 42.76 -14.77
N GLN A 361 7.20 43.01 -13.75
CA GLN A 361 6.46 44.27 -13.54
C GLN A 361 5.50 44.63 -14.69
N ASN A 362 5.25 43.70 -15.60
CA ASN A 362 4.51 43.89 -16.83
C ASN A 362 3.56 42.70 -17.05
N ILE A 363 2.26 42.96 -17.02
CA ILE A 363 1.21 41.93 -17.17
C ILE A 363 1.38 41.16 -18.49
N ARG A 364 1.79 41.85 -19.57
CA ARG A 364 2.01 41.23 -20.89
C ARG A 364 3.19 40.26 -20.89
N ALA A 365 4.27 40.61 -20.19
CA ALA A 365 5.44 39.73 -20.07
C ALA A 365 5.13 38.53 -19.16
N THR A 366 4.43 38.75 -18.04
CA THR A 366 4.03 37.68 -17.10
C THR A 366 3.02 36.70 -17.71
N LEU A 367 2.13 37.17 -18.60
CA LEU A 367 1.16 36.30 -19.27
C LEU A 367 1.83 35.24 -20.16
N ILE A 368 3.04 35.50 -20.68
CA ILE A 368 3.71 34.61 -21.62
C ILE A 368 4.12 33.27 -20.94
N PRO A 369 4.86 33.25 -19.81
CA PRO A 369 5.09 32.01 -19.08
C PRO A 369 3.80 31.44 -18.47
N ALA A 370 2.86 32.29 -18.04
CA ALA A 370 1.58 31.82 -17.50
C ALA A 370 0.77 30.99 -18.51
N LEU A 371 0.83 31.32 -19.80
CA LEU A 371 0.22 30.53 -20.89
C LEU A 371 1.01 29.26 -21.24
N ALA A 372 2.31 29.18 -20.92
CA ALA A 372 3.09 27.98 -21.12
C ALA A 372 2.70 26.86 -20.12
N VAL A 373 2.35 27.22 -18.88
CA VAL A 373 2.04 26.23 -17.82
C VAL A 373 0.91 25.26 -18.21
N PRO A 374 -0.29 25.69 -18.63
CA PRO A 374 -1.37 24.76 -18.99
C PRO A 374 -1.00 23.88 -20.19
N VAL A 375 -0.25 24.40 -21.17
CA VAL A 375 0.16 23.65 -22.36
C VAL A 375 1.08 22.50 -21.98
N VAL A 376 2.09 22.76 -21.14
CA VAL A 376 3.03 21.73 -20.68
C VAL A 376 2.32 20.72 -19.79
N LEU A 377 1.55 21.17 -18.78
CA LEU A 377 0.89 20.26 -17.85
C LEU A 377 -0.14 19.35 -18.55
N LEU A 378 -1.00 19.89 -19.41
CA LEU A 378 -1.93 19.07 -20.19
C LEU A 378 -1.18 18.11 -21.11
N GLY A 379 -0.13 18.56 -21.78
CA GLY A 379 0.74 17.69 -22.59
C GLY A 379 1.33 16.53 -21.79
N THR A 380 1.76 16.76 -20.55
CA THR A 380 2.30 15.71 -19.67
C THR A 380 1.25 14.64 -19.35
N PHE A 381 -0.02 15.00 -19.08
CA PHE A 381 -1.09 14.00 -18.94
C PHE A 381 -1.27 13.16 -20.22
N GLY A 382 -1.13 13.78 -21.40
CA GLY A 382 -1.10 13.05 -22.67
C GLY A 382 0.03 12.01 -22.75
N VAL A 383 1.23 12.37 -22.29
CA VAL A 383 2.38 11.44 -22.24
C VAL A 383 2.17 10.34 -21.19
N LEU A 384 1.63 10.66 -20.01
CA LEU A 384 1.31 9.67 -18.97
C LEU A 384 0.32 8.61 -19.49
N ALA A 385 -0.70 9.02 -20.26
CA ALA A 385 -1.63 8.09 -20.89
C ALA A 385 -0.97 7.20 -21.95
N LEU A 386 -0.05 7.75 -22.76
CA LEU A 386 0.70 6.97 -23.76
C LEU A 386 1.58 5.87 -23.15
N PHE A 387 2.07 6.06 -21.92
CA PHE A 387 2.85 5.08 -21.17
C PHE A 387 2.04 4.27 -20.15
N GLY A 388 0.71 4.40 -20.11
CA GLY A 388 -0.16 3.62 -19.22
C GLY A 388 -0.07 3.98 -17.72
N TYR A 389 0.38 5.18 -17.38
CA TYR A 389 0.39 5.66 -15.99
C TYR A 389 -1.01 6.08 -15.52
N SER A 390 -1.15 6.36 -14.22
CA SER A 390 -2.38 6.87 -13.59
C SER A 390 -2.23 8.29 -13.07
N ILE A 391 -3.35 8.97 -12.86
CA ILE A 391 -3.42 10.19 -12.03
C ILE A 391 -3.38 9.70 -10.58
N ASN A 392 -2.26 9.98 -9.90
CA ASN A 392 -2.03 9.55 -8.53
C ASN A 392 -1.24 10.61 -7.75
N THR A 393 -1.12 10.42 -6.44
CA THR A 393 -0.46 11.38 -5.54
C THR A 393 0.97 11.70 -6.00
N LEU A 394 1.71 10.70 -6.49
CA LEU A 394 3.09 10.84 -6.95
C LEU A 394 3.19 11.59 -8.29
N THR A 395 2.35 11.24 -9.28
CA THR A 395 2.34 11.95 -10.57
C THR A 395 1.86 13.39 -10.40
N LEU A 396 0.89 13.65 -9.52
CA LEU A 396 0.45 15.00 -9.22
C LEU A 396 1.51 15.82 -8.44
N PHE A 397 2.22 15.24 -7.47
CA PHE A 397 3.37 15.92 -6.84
C PHE A 397 4.44 16.25 -7.87
N ALA A 398 4.79 15.30 -8.74
CA ALA A 398 5.75 15.52 -9.82
C ALA A 398 5.32 16.67 -10.75
N MET A 399 4.01 16.83 -11.00
CA MET A 399 3.43 17.96 -11.74
C MET A 399 3.56 19.30 -10.99
N VAL A 400 3.31 19.33 -9.67
CA VAL A 400 3.53 20.54 -8.85
C VAL A 400 5.00 20.96 -8.87
N LEU A 401 5.93 20.01 -8.72
CA LEU A 401 7.37 20.28 -8.85
C LEU A 401 7.73 20.77 -10.26
N ALA A 402 7.12 20.18 -11.29
CA ALA A 402 7.36 20.57 -12.67
C ALA A 402 6.94 22.01 -12.96
N ILE A 403 5.88 22.57 -12.32
CA ILE A 403 5.48 23.99 -12.51
C ILE A 403 6.68 24.92 -12.32
N GLY A 404 7.37 24.79 -11.18
CA GLY A 404 8.49 25.66 -10.87
C GLY A 404 9.69 25.46 -11.81
N LEU A 405 9.88 24.25 -12.35
CA LEU A 405 10.96 23.95 -13.29
C LEU A 405 10.66 24.41 -14.72
N LEU A 406 9.39 24.31 -15.15
CA LEU A 406 8.97 24.54 -16.54
C LEU A 406 8.76 26.03 -16.87
N VAL A 407 8.37 26.86 -15.88
CA VAL A 407 8.24 28.30 -16.13
C VAL A 407 9.58 28.94 -16.45
N ASP A 408 10.67 28.40 -15.93
CA ASP A 408 12.01 28.97 -16.06
C ASP A 408 12.47 29.10 -17.51
N ASP A 409 12.19 28.13 -18.38
CA ASP A 409 12.58 28.22 -19.79
C ASP A 409 11.85 29.38 -20.48
N ALA A 410 10.57 29.56 -20.17
CA ALA A 410 9.77 30.67 -20.67
C ALA A 410 10.22 32.02 -20.05
N ILE A 411 10.57 32.06 -18.76
CA ILE A 411 11.13 33.22 -18.08
C ILE A 411 12.47 33.63 -18.72
N VAL A 412 13.37 32.68 -19.00
CA VAL A 412 14.67 32.94 -19.64
C VAL A 412 14.50 33.53 -21.04
N VAL A 413 13.52 33.05 -21.82
CA VAL A 413 13.16 33.66 -23.10
C VAL A 413 12.67 35.10 -22.92
N VAL A 414 11.68 35.32 -22.05
CA VAL A 414 11.04 36.63 -21.84
C VAL A 414 12.02 37.67 -21.30
N GLU A 415 12.76 37.36 -20.23
CA GLU A 415 13.77 38.27 -19.64
C GLU A 415 14.90 38.57 -20.63
N ASN A 416 15.33 37.61 -21.47
CA ASN A 416 16.37 37.89 -22.46
C ASN A 416 15.85 38.75 -23.64
N VAL A 417 14.58 38.58 -24.03
CA VAL A 417 13.93 39.50 -25.00
C VAL A 417 13.79 40.90 -24.40
N GLU A 418 13.29 41.04 -23.17
CA GLU A 418 13.18 42.36 -22.51
C GLU A 418 14.55 43.02 -22.32
N ARG A 419 15.60 42.25 -21.98
CA ARG A 419 16.99 42.74 -21.93
C ARG A 419 17.41 43.34 -23.27
N ILE A 420 17.23 42.64 -24.38
CA ILE A 420 17.63 43.14 -25.71
C ILE A 420 16.77 44.35 -26.13
N MET A 421 15.46 44.32 -25.89
CA MET A 421 14.56 45.45 -26.16
C MET A 421 14.91 46.71 -25.36
N ARG A 422 15.43 46.56 -24.13
CA ARG A 422 15.82 47.66 -23.24
C ARG A 422 17.23 48.17 -23.51
N ASP A 423 18.18 47.27 -23.70
CA ASP A 423 19.60 47.59 -23.77
C ASP A 423 20.02 48.00 -25.21
N GLU A 424 19.33 47.50 -26.25
CA GLU A 424 19.61 47.81 -27.67
C GLU A 424 18.47 48.55 -28.40
N GLY A 425 17.28 48.67 -27.79
CA GLY A 425 16.16 49.42 -28.36
C GLY A 425 15.40 48.73 -29.50
N LEU A 426 15.65 47.45 -29.76
CA LEU A 426 15.05 46.70 -30.88
C LEU A 426 13.53 46.46 -30.70
N PRO A 427 12.74 46.41 -31.79
CA PRO A 427 11.34 45.97 -31.77
C PRO A 427 11.20 44.53 -31.26
N ALA A 428 10.08 44.21 -30.59
CA ALA A 428 9.88 42.91 -29.92
C ALA A 428 10.14 41.68 -30.80
N ARG A 429 9.74 41.73 -32.07
CA ARG A 429 9.95 40.64 -33.05
C ARG A 429 11.43 40.43 -33.39
N GLU A 430 12.17 41.51 -33.64
CA GLU A 430 13.61 41.47 -33.96
C GLU A 430 14.43 41.10 -32.73
N ALA A 431 14.11 41.69 -31.57
CA ALA A 431 14.68 41.32 -30.29
C ALA A 431 14.47 39.83 -29.98
N THR A 432 13.32 39.25 -30.35
CA THR A 432 13.07 37.81 -30.22
C THR A 432 13.88 36.97 -31.22
N GLU A 433 13.98 37.37 -32.50
CA GLU A 433 14.79 36.65 -33.50
C GLU A 433 16.31 36.68 -33.20
N LYS A 434 16.77 37.70 -32.46
CA LYS A 434 18.12 37.78 -31.89
C LYS A 434 18.25 36.97 -30.59
N SER A 435 17.35 37.19 -29.63
CA SER A 435 17.34 36.48 -28.33
C SER A 435 17.40 34.97 -28.51
N MET A 436 16.55 34.40 -29.36
CA MET A 436 16.56 32.95 -29.63
C MET A 436 17.87 32.46 -30.28
N GLY A 437 18.61 33.35 -30.97
CA GLY A 437 19.96 33.03 -31.46
C GLY A 437 20.99 32.88 -30.33
N GLU A 438 20.82 33.62 -29.23
CA GLU A 438 21.70 33.58 -28.06
C GLU A 438 21.38 32.42 -27.10
N ILE A 439 20.10 32.07 -26.92
CA ILE A 439 19.67 31.17 -25.82
C ILE A 439 19.15 29.78 -26.25
N SER A 440 18.88 29.51 -27.53
CA SER A 440 18.27 28.20 -27.92
C SER A 440 19.11 26.99 -27.49
N GLY A 441 20.44 27.09 -27.57
CA GLY A 441 21.34 26.03 -27.12
C GLY A 441 21.29 25.84 -25.59
N ALA A 442 21.31 26.94 -24.84
CA ALA A 442 21.23 26.94 -23.38
C ALA A 442 19.89 26.36 -22.85
N LEU A 443 18.77 26.59 -23.55
CA LEU A 443 17.48 26.00 -23.18
C LEU A 443 17.48 24.48 -23.34
N ILE A 444 17.93 23.97 -24.50
CA ILE A 444 18.05 22.53 -24.75
C ILE A 444 19.02 21.88 -23.74
N ALA A 445 20.15 22.54 -23.48
CA ALA A 445 21.12 22.16 -22.47
C ALA A 445 20.50 21.98 -21.08
N ILE A 446 19.76 22.99 -20.61
CA ILE A 446 19.14 23.00 -19.28
C ILE A 446 18.13 21.86 -19.15
N ALA A 447 17.22 21.67 -20.12
CA ALA A 447 16.23 20.59 -20.03
C ALA A 447 16.85 19.20 -20.18
N LEU A 448 17.90 19.04 -20.99
CA LEU A 448 18.63 17.77 -21.08
C LEU A 448 19.32 17.44 -19.75
N VAL A 449 19.98 18.42 -19.11
CA VAL A 449 20.63 18.22 -17.80
C VAL A 449 19.61 17.97 -16.70
N LEU A 450 18.50 18.70 -16.66
CA LEU A 450 17.42 18.40 -15.71
C LEU A 450 16.88 16.99 -15.93
N SER A 451 16.53 16.62 -17.17
CA SER A 451 16.06 15.25 -17.49
C SER A 451 17.07 14.18 -17.11
N ALA A 452 18.37 14.43 -17.32
CA ALA A 452 19.47 13.54 -16.98
C ALA A 452 19.60 13.24 -15.47
N VAL A 453 19.16 14.15 -14.59
CA VAL A 453 19.09 13.91 -13.13
C VAL A 453 18.03 12.87 -12.80
N PHE A 454 16.88 12.95 -13.46
CA PHE A 454 15.72 12.09 -13.19
C PHE A 454 15.75 10.78 -13.99
N LEU A 455 16.55 10.66 -15.05
CA LEU A 455 16.57 9.49 -15.93
C LEU A 455 17.00 8.19 -15.21
N PRO A 456 18.05 8.15 -14.36
CA PRO A 456 18.45 6.92 -13.67
C PRO A 456 17.36 6.32 -12.78
N MET A 457 16.53 7.15 -12.15
CA MET A 457 15.41 6.72 -11.31
C MET A 457 14.44 5.77 -12.02
N ALA A 458 14.24 5.92 -13.34
CA ALA A 458 13.34 5.06 -14.09
C ALA A 458 13.78 3.58 -14.13
N PHE A 459 15.09 3.31 -14.00
CA PHE A 459 15.69 1.99 -14.15
C PHE A 459 15.82 1.19 -12.85
N PHE A 460 15.46 1.76 -11.70
CA PHE A 460 15.46 1.03 -10.44
C PHE A 460 14.30 0.03 -10.37
N GLY A 461 14.53 -1.09 -9.68
CA GLY A 461 13.55 -2.17 -9.45
C GLY A 461 12.90 -2.10 -8.07
N GLY A 462 12.05 -3.09 -7.76
CA GLY A 462 11.30 -3.14 -6.49
C GLY A 462 10.24 -2.04 -6.36
N SER A 463 9.58 -1.97 -5.19
CA SER A 463 8.52 -1.01 -4.91
C SER A 463 8.99 0.45 -5.03
N THR A 464 10.20 0.75 -4.56
CA THR A 464 10.83 2.09 -4.69
C THR A 464 11.02 2.49 -6.16
N GLY A 465 11.42 1.55 -7.02
CA GLY A 465 11.55 1.78 -8.45
C GLY A 465 10.24 2.21 -9.12
N VAL A 466 9.10 1.66 -8.69
CA VAL A 466 7.78 2.07 -9.19
C VAL A 466 7.45 3.51 -8.79
N ILE A 467 7.73 3.89 -7.53
CA ILE A 467 7.55 5.26 -7.03
C ILE A 467 8.43 6.24 -7.82
N TYR A 468 9.71 5.90 -7.99
CA TYR A 468 10.69 6.68 -8.74
C TYR A 468 10.30 6.89 -10.22
N ARG A 469 9.73 5.88 -10.89
CA ARG A 469 9.23 5.99 -12.27
C ARG A 469 8.12 7.04 -12.41
N GLN A 470 7.22 7.17 -11.43
CA GLN A 470 6.17 8.20 -11.46
C GLN A 470 6.78 9.60 -11.55
N PHE A 471 7.74 9.92 -10.67
CA PHE A 471 8.44 11.21 -10.69
C PHE A 471 9.29 11.38 -11.94
N SER A 472 10.07 10.36 -12.31
CA SER A 472 11.00 10.39 -13.44
C SER A 472 10.28 10.68 -14.75
N VAL A 473 9.29 9.86 -15.12
CA VAL A 473 8.57 10.02 -16.40
C VAL A 473 7.79 11.33 -16.43
N THR A 474 7.12 11.71 -15.35
CA THR A 474 6.34 12.96 -15.28
C THR A 474 7.23 14.19 -15.45
N ILE A 475 8.34 14.27 -14.71
CA ILE A 475 9.24 15.44 -14.76
C ILE A 475 9.99 15.49 -16.10
N ILE A 476 10.51 14.37 -16.61
CA ILE A 476 11.19 14.34 -17.92
C ILE A 476 10.22 14.75 -19.04
N SER A 477 8.97 14.27 -19.01
CA SER A 477 7.93 14.66 -19.99
C SER A 477 7.63 16.14 -19.92
N ALA A 478 7.46 16.69 -18.71
CA ALA A 478 7.24 18.12 -18.50
C ALA A 478 8.43 18.97 -18.93
N MET A 479 9.68 18.54 -18.70
CA MET A 479 10.89 19.27 -19.14
C MET A 479 11.07 19.22 -20.66
N PHE A 480 10.79 18.08 -21.29
CA PHE A 480 10.80 17.97 -22.75
C PHE A 480 9.76 18.90 -23.39
N LEU A 481 8.51 18.84 -22.90
CA LEU A 481 7.43 19.72 -23.36
C LEU A 481 7.70 21.20 -23.05
N SER A 482 8.32 21.51 -21.90
CA SER A 482 8.78 22.87 -21.55
C SER A 482 9.67 23.46 -22.64
N VAL A 483 10.72 22.76 -23.05
CA VAL A 483 11.61 23.24 -24.11
C VAL A 483 10.93 23.28 -25.48
N VAL A 484 10.03 22.34 -25.80
CA VAL A 484 9.23 22.43 -27.03
C VAL A 484 8.39 23.72 -27.02
N VAL A 485 7.72 24.06 -25.93
CA VAL A 485 6.93 25.29 -25.76
C VAL A 485 7.81 26.55 -25.74
N ALA A 486 8.98 26.50 -25.10
CA ALA A 486 9.95 27.60 -25.04
C ALA A 486 10.63 27.89 -26.38
N LEU A 487 10.75 26.90 -27.27
CA LEU A 487 11.30 27.06 -28.62
C LEU A 487 10.23 27.40 -29.69
N THR A 488 8.94 27.21 -29.39
CA THR A 488 7.83 27.37 -30.37
C THR A 488 6.83 28.47 -30.00
N LEU A 489 6.04 28.26 -28.94
CA LEU A 489 4.97 29.17 -28.50
C LEU A 489 5.55 30.42 -27.83
N THR A 490 6.45 30.28 -26.87
CA THR A 490 7.00 31.40 -26.10
C THR A 490 7.61 32.49 -27.00
N PRO A 491 8.43 32.18 -28.02
CA PRO A 491 8.98 33.19 -28.92
C PRO A 491 7.90 33.81 -29.83
N ALA A 492 6.89 33.05 -30.23
CA ALA A 492 5.75 33.57 -30.99
C ALA A 492 4.91 34.56 -30.18
N LEU A 493 4.69 34.27 -28.89
CA LEU A 493 4.04 35.18 -27.95
C LEU A 493 4.92 36.41 -27.67
N CYS A 494 6.23 36.26 -27.48
CA CYS A 494 7.14 37.40 -27.34
C CYS A 494 7.11 38.33 -28.56
N GLY A 495 7.18 37.78 -29.78
CA GLY A 495 7.14 38.57 -31.01
C GLY A 495 5.81 39.29 -31.29
N SER A 496 4.73 38.97 -30.56
CA SER A 496 3.37 39.50 -30.80
C SER A 496 2.74 40.25 -29.63
N ILE A 497 3.09 39.93 -28.39
CA ILE A 497 2.47 40.47 -27.16
C ILE A 497 3.39 41.46 -26.42
N LEU A 498 4.71 41.27 -26.46
CA LEU A 498 5.65 42.17 -25.77
C LEU A 498 5.68 43.55 -26.42
N SER A 499 5.66 44.58 -25.57
CA SER A 499 5.70 45.99 -25.96
C SER A 499 6.71 46.73 -25.11
N HIS A 500 7.51 47.61 -25.73
CA HIS A 500 8.55 48.38 -25.02
C HIS A 500 7.91 49.20 -23.89
N THR A 501 8.32 48.92 -22.65
CA THR A 501 7.75 49.53 -21.44
C THR A 501 8.89 50.13 -20.63
N ALA A 502 8.80 51.43 -20.34
CA ALA A 502 9.83 52.11 -19.55
C ALA A 502 9.83 51.59 -18.09
N PRO A 503 11.00 51.29 -17.49
CA PRO A 503 11.06 50.70 -16.15
C PRO A 503 10.47 51.63 -15.09
N HIS A 504 9.66 51.08 -14.18
CA HIS A 504 8.99 51.84 -13.13
C HIS A 504 9.99 52.52 -12.17
N LYS A 505 9.99 53.85 -12.17
CA LYS A 505 10.89 54.69 -11.33
C LYS A 505 10.26 55.21 -10.02
N LYS A 506 8.94 55.09 -9.84
CA LYS A 506 8.17 55.53 -8.66
C LYS A 506 7.22 54.41 -8.20
N GLY A 507 6.67 54.53 -6.98
CA GLY A 507 5.79 53.52 -6.38
C GLY A 507 6.54 52.28 -5.86
N PHE A 508 5.77 51.22 -5.53
CA PHE A 508 6.27 49.95 -4.97
C PHE A 508 7.37 49.32 -5.84
N PHE A 509 7.11 49.12 -7.14
CA PHE A 509 8.10 48.58 -8.08
C PHE A 509 9.35 49.46 -8.19
N GLY A 510 9.22 50.78 -8.12
CA GLY A 510 10.36 51.70 -8.07
C GLY A 510 11.17 51.61 -6.76
N ALA A 511 10.57 51.18 -5.65
CA ALA A 511 11.30 50.85 -4.42
C ALA A 511 12.00 49.49 -4.53
N PHE A 512 11.32 48.46 -5.04
CA PHE A 512 11.90 47.14 -5.30
C PHE A 512 13.11 47.21 -6.24
N ASN A 513 13.00 47.93 -7.36
CA ASN A 513 14.11 48.11 -8.31
C ASN A 513 15.34 48.79 -7.68
N ARG A 514 15.13 49.76 -6.76
CA ARG A 514 16.22 50.40 -6.01
C ARG A 514 16.84 49.48 -4.94
N PHE A 515 16.02 48.68 -4.26
CA PHE A 515 16.50 47.67 -3.32
C PHE A 515 17.32 46.58 -4.03
N TYR A 516 16.80 46.08 -5.15
CA TYR A 516 17.48 45.08 -5.98
C TYR A 516 18.83 45.62 -6.48
N SER A 517 18.87 46.80 -7.09
CA SER A 517 20.13 47.37 -7.60
C SER A 517 21.15 47.65 -6.50
N ARG A 518 20.71 48.08 -5.30
CA ARG A 518 21.61 48.20 -4.13
C ARG A 518 22.19 46.84 -3.71
N THR A 519 21.38 45.80 -3.77
CA THR A 519 21.78 44.42 -3.45
C THR A 519 22.74 43.85 -4.50
N GLU A 520 22.51 44.10 -5.79
CA GLU A 520 23.37 43.70 -6.91
C GLU A 520 24.78 44.29 -6.79
N HIS A 521 24.92 45.60 -6.58
CA HIS A 521 26.21 46.26 -6.37
C HIS A 521 26.92 45.74 -5.09
N GLY A 522 26.16 45.43 -4.03
CA GLY A 522 26.68 44.82 -2.82
C GLY A 522 27.20 43.40 -3.05
N TYR A 523 26.47 42.60 -3.83
CA TYR A 523 26.82 41.24 -4.23
C TYR A 523 28.09 41.22 -5.11
N GLN A 524 28.18 42.06 -6.13
CA GLN A 524 29.36 42.17 -7.00
C GLN A 524 30.65 42.38 -6.17
N ASN A 525 30.60 43.30 -5.20
CA ASN A 525 31.72 43.57 -4.30
C ASN A 525 32.05 42.39 -3.37
N LYS A 526 31.05 41.60 -2.93
CA LYS A 526 31.24 40.38 -2.13
C LYS A 526 31.85 39.24 -2.95
N VAL A 527 31.37 38.99 -4.17
CA VAL A 527 31.95 38.00 -5.10
C VAL A 527 33.41 38.33 -5.41
N LEU A 528 33.75 39.60 -5.65
CA LEU A 528 35.13 40.03 -5.85
C LEU A 528 36.03 39.71 -4.63
N ARG A 529 35.53 39.87 -3.39
CA ARG A 529 36.26 39.49 -2.17
C ARG A 529 36.40 37.98 -2.04
N ALA A 530 35.35 37.20 -2.34
CA ALA A 530 35.40 35.74 -2.33
C ALA A 530 36.45 35.19 -3.31
N LEU A 531 36.48 35.72 -4.54
CA LEU A 531 37.48 35.38 -5.56
C LEU A 531 38.93 35.76 -5.14
N ARG A 532 39.11 36.86 -4.39
CA ARG A 532 40.42 37.27 -3.84
C ARG A 532 40.85 36.46 -2.62
N ARG A 533 39.92 35.88 -1.86
CA ARG A 533 40.19 35.05 -0.66
C ARG A 533 39.81 33.58 -0.89
N SER A 534 40.19 33.03 -2.04
CA SER A 534 39.82 31.68 -2.47
C SER A 534 40.15 30.59 -1.44
N GLY A 535 41.31 30.64 -0.78
CA GLY A 535 41.69 29.67 0.27
C GLY A 535 40.76 29.68 1.47
N GLY A 536 40.32 30.86 1.94
CA GLY A 536 39.36 30.97 3.04
C GLY A 536 37.95 30.50 2.64
N MET A 537 37.54 30.76 1.40
CA MET A 537 36.28 30.22 0.86
C MET A 537 36.32 28.70 0.71
N LEU A 538 37.46 28.11 0.33
CA LEU A 538 37.63 26.65 0.28
C LEU A 538 37.57 26.00 1.68
N ALA A 539 38.10 26.66 2.71
CA ALA A 539 37.95 26.18 4.09
C ALA A 539 36.47 26.20 4.54
N ILE A 540 35.72 27.26 4.19
CA ILE A 540 34.26 27.32 4.43
C ILE A 540 33.54 26.21 3.65
N TYR A 541 33.89 25.98 2.38
CA TYR A 541 33.31 24.88 1.58
C TYR A 541 33.56 23.52 2.22
N ALA A 542 34.80 23.23 2.65
CA ALA A 542 35.13 21.99 3.34
C ALA A 542 34.32 21.81 4.64
N LEU A 543 34.12 22.89 5.41
CA LEU A 543 33.26 22.89 6.60
C LEU A 543 31.79 22.64 6.26
N LEU A 544 31.27 23.23 5.17
CA LEU A 544 29.89 22.99 4.71
C LEU A 544 29.71 21.55 4.22
N CYS A 545 30.69 20.96 3.53
CA CYS A 545 30.67 19.53 3.16
C CYS A 545 30.74 18.62 4.39
N GLY A 546 31.52 18.97 5.41
CA GLY A 546 31.55 18.26 6.69
C GLY A 546 30.21 18.35 7.43
N ALA A 547 29.60 19.53 7.47
CA ALA A 547 28.27 19.75 8.04
C ALA A 547 27.17 18.98 7.26
N MET A 548 27.29 18.89 5.93
CA MET A 548 26.39 18.10 5.08
C MET A 548 26.51 16.61 5.40
N GLY A 549 27.74 16.08 5.49
CA GLY A 549 27.99 14.69 5.89
C GLY A 549 27.41 14.39 7.28
N PHE A 550 27.64 15.27 8.26
CA PHE A 550 27.05 15.15 9.60
C PHE A 550 25.51 15.20 9.60
N ALA A 551 24.92 16.14 8.85
CA ALA A 551 23.46 16.25 8.74
C ALA A 551 22.84 15.00 8.11
N MET A 552 23.45 14.45 7.05
CA MET A 552 22.99 13.22 6.41
C MET A 552 23.16 11.97 7.29
N LEU A 553 24.25 11.87 8.05
CA LEU A 553 24.47 10.77 9.00
C LEU A 553 23.52 10.83 10.20
N LYS A 554 23.00 12.01 10.55
CA LYS A 554 22.04 12.21 11.63
C LYS A 554 20.58 12.09 11.17
N LEU A 555 20.30 12.25 9.87
CA LEU A 555 18.94 12.21 9.34
C LEU A 555 18.44 10.75 9.32
N PRO A 556 17.39 10.40 10.07
CA PRO A 556 17.04 9.00 10.29
C PRO A 556 16.28 8.44 9.09
N GLY A 557 16.57 7.20 8.68
CA GLY A 557 15.98 6.55 7.50
C GLY A 557 14.53 6.12 7.70
N SER A 558 13.73 6.19 6.65
CA SER A 558 12.37 5.61 6.60
C SER A 558 11.99 5.28 5.15
N PHE A 559 10.91 4.52 4.92
CA PHE A 559 10.38 4.29 3.58
C PHE A 559 9.43 5.40 3.12
N LEU A 560 8.31 5.58 3.83
CA LEU A 560 7.26 6.57 3.54
C LEU A 560 6.68 7.12 4.85
N PRO A 561 6.24 8.39 4.88
CA PRO A 561 5.60 8.98 6.05
C PRO A 561 4.24 8.33 6.31
N THR A 562 3.87 8.21 7.58
CA THR A 562 2.52 7.78 7.99
C THR A 562 1.50 8.88 7.68
N GLU A 563 0.27 8.49 7.34
CA GLU A 563 -0.81 9.41 6.95
C GLU A 563 -2.07 9.15 7.78
N ASP A 564 -2.82 10.21 8.09
CA ASP A 564 -4.18 10.08 8.61
C ASP A 564 -5.10 9.71 7.44
N GLN A 565 -5.40 8.42 7.30
CA GLN A 565 -6.30 7.87 6.28
C GLN A 565 -7.80 7.93 6.67
N GLY A 566 -8.15 8.54 7.81
CA GLY A 566 -9.53 8.64 8.26
C GLY A 566 -10.10 7.37 8.89
N GLU A 567 -9.25 6.38 9.20
CA GLU A 567 -9.64 5.14 9.85
C GLU A 567 -8.62 4.69 10.92
N ILE A 568 -9.11 3.89 11.87
CA ILE A 568 -8.31 3.23 12.91
C ILE A 568 -8.73 1.77 12.98
N MET A 569 -7.75 0.89 13.17
CA MET A 569 -7.95 -0.53 13.41
C MET A 569 -7.63 -0.84 14.87
N VAL A 570 -8.48 -1.60 15.55
CA VAL A 570 -8.27 -1.97 16.96
C VAL A 570 -8.32 -3.48 17.10
N GLN A 571 -7.18 -4.07 17.41
CA GLN A 571 -7.03 -5.50 17.67
C GLN A 571 -7.12 -5.73 19.18
N TYR A 572 -7.86 -6.76 19.60
CA TYR A 572 -7.95 -7.18 21.00
C TYR A 572 -7.86 -8.69 21.11
N THR A 573 -6.92 -9.16 21.93
CA THR A 573 -6.62 -10.57 22.14
C THR A 573 -6.75 -10.90 23.62
N LEU A 574 -7.69 -11.78 23.95
CA LEU A 574 -7.92 -12.28 25.30
C LEU A 574 -6.96 -13.45 25.61
N PRO A 575 -6.75 -13.79 26.90
CA PRO A 575 -5.99 -14.98 27.28
C PRO A 575 -6.52 -16.27 26.63
N ALA A 576 -5.62 -17.24 26.44
CA ALA A 576 -5.93 -18.57 25.94
C ALA A 576 -7.15 -19.21 26.61
N GLY A 577 -8.04 -19.81 25.81
CA GLY A 577 -9.29 -20.42 26.29
C GLY A 577 -10.40 -19.42 26.68
N ALA A 578 -10.25 -18.11 26.40
CA ALA A 578 -11.36 -17.18 26.50
C ALA A 578 -12.42 -17.48 25.41
N THR A 579 -13.68 -17.54 25.83
CA THR A 579 -14.83 -17.78 24.96
C THR A 579 -15.30 -16.51 24.27
N THR A 580 -16.01 -16.64 23.14
CA THR A 580 -16.57 -15.51 22.39
C THR A 580 -17.45 -14.60 23.27
N VAL A 581 -18.09 -15.14 24.31
CA VAL A 581 -18.89 -14.36 25.27
C VAL A 581 -18.05 -13.34 26.06
N ARG A 582 -16.81 -13.68 26.44
CA ARG A 582 -15.88 -12.73 27.08
C ARG A 582 -15.33 -11.73 26.07
N THR A 583 -15.01 -12.20 24.87
CA THR A 583 -14.54 -11.35 23.76
C THR A 583 -15.61 -10.32 23.34
N ALA A 584 -16.89 -10.70 23.35
CA ALA A 584 -18.02 -9.81 23.11
C ALA A 584 -18.17 -8.71 24.18
N GLU A 585 -17.83 -8.98 25.44
CA GLU A 585 -17.83 -7.99 26.52
C GLU A 585 -16.65 -7.00 26.39
N VAL A 586 -15.46 -7.47 25.98
CA VAL A 586 -14.34 -6.59 25.65
C VAL A 586 -14.67 -5.73 24.41
N SER A 587 -15.19 -6.35 23.35
CA SER A 587 -15.73 -5.68 22.14
C SER A 587 -16.74 -4.60 22.51
N ARG A 588 -17.67 -4.88 23.44
CA ARG A 588 -18.64 -3.91 23.98
C ARG A 588 -17.95 -2.70 24.62
N GLN A 589 -16.93 -2.91 25.46
CA GLN A 589 -16.20 -1.84 26.13
C GLN A 589 -15.38 -0.98 25.15
N VAL A 590 -14.66 -1.61 24.21
CA VAL A 590 -13.94 -0.91 23.12
C VAL A 590 -14.91 -0.05 22.31
N ARG A 591 -16.04 -0.63 21.90
CA ARG A 591 -17.09 0.04 21.12
C ARG A 591 -17.68 1.25 21.86
N GLU A 592 -17.99 1.09 23.15
CA GLU A 592 -18.53 2.16 23.97
C GLU A 592 -17.52 3.30 24.18
N TRP A 593 -16.23 3.01 24.30
CA TRP A 593 -15.20 4.03 24.40
C TRP A 593 -15.20 4.96 23.18
N PHE A 594 -15.19 4.41 21.97
CA PHE A 594 -15.27 5.21 20.73
C PHE A 594 -16.60 5.97 20.60
N LEU A 595 -17.74 5.33 20.89
CA LEU A 595 -19.06 5.95 20.76
C LEU A 595 -19.40 6.98 21.84
N THR A 596 -18.65 7.03 22.94
CA THR A 596 -18.88 7.97 24.06
C THR A 596 -17.76 9.00 24.20
N LYS A 597 -16.50 8.58 24.40
CA LYS A 597 -15.36 9.48 24.61
C LYS A 597 -14.87 10.13 23.33
N GLU A 598 -14.69 9.35 22.28
CA GLU A 598 -14.22 9.84 20.97
C GLU A 598 -15.38 10.15 19.99
N LYS A 599 -16.61 10.33 20.48
CA LYS A 599 -17.81 10.67 19.69
C LYS A 599 -17.64 11.93 18.82
N ALA A 600 -16.74 12.83 19.21
CA ALA A 600 -16.36 13.98 18.39
C ALA A 600 -15.69 13.55 17.08
N ASN A 601 -14.86 12.51 17.10
CA ASN A 601 -14.00 12.05 16.03
C ASN A 601 -14.50 10.80 15.30
N THR A 602 -15.20 9.88 15.98
CA THR A 602 -15.73 8.63 15.39
C THR A 602 -17.00 8.85 14.57
N ASN A 603 -17.09 8.20 13.42
CA ASN A 603 -18.26 8.16 12.54
C ASN A 603 -19.01 6.82 12.67
N VAL A 604 -18.34 5.71 12.38
CA VAL A 604 -18.89 4.34 12.44
C VAL A 604 -17.86 3.39 13.05
N ILE A 605 -18.31 2.44 13.88
CA ILE A 605 -17.47 1.36 14.40
C ILE A 605 -18.10 0.00 14.08
N PHE A 606 -17.29 -0.89 13.52
CA PHE A 606 -17.65 -2.25 13.16
C PHE A 606 -16.74 -3.23 13.88
N THR A 607 -17.32 -4.02 14.79
CA THR A 607 -16.61 -4.97 15.64
C THR A 607 -16.83 -6.39 15.14
N ILE A 608 -15.76 -7.15 15.01
CA ILE A 608 -15.76 -8.56 14.64
C ILE A 608 -15.20 -9.35 15.81
N GLU A 609 -16.02 -10.21 16.38
CA GLU A 609 -15.66 -11.19 17.40
C GLU A 609 -15.27 -12.49 16.68
N GLY A 610 -14.15 -13.13 17.02
CA GLY A 610 -13.69 -14.39 16.41
C GLY A 610 -12.59 -14.27 15.33
N PHE A 611 -12.27 -13.04 14.90
CA PHE A 611 -11.29 -12.78 13.82
C PHE A 611 -10.37 -11.59 14.17
N SER A 612 -9.08 -11.72 13.82
CA SER A 612 -8.07 -10.69 13.92
C SER A 612 -6.94 -10.92 12.90
N PHE A 613 -6.03 -9.95 12.73
CA PHE A 613 -4.83 -10.15 11.90
C PHE A 613 -3.76 -11.07 12.53
N SER A 614 -3.86 -11.42 13.82
CA SER A 614 -3.04 -12.47 14.45
C SER A 614 -3.62 -13.88 14.28
N GLY A 615 -4.86 -13.99 13.78
CA GLY A 615 -5.55 -15.26 13.56
C GLY A 615 -7.05 -15.21 13.88
N SER A 616 -7.72 -16.32 13.53
CA SER A 616 -9.08 -16.69 13.91
C SER A 616 -9.07 -17.48 15.22
N GLY A 617 -10.02 -17.18 16.11
CA GLY A 617 -10.09 -17.79 17.44
C GLY A 617 -11.11 -17.09 18.35
N GLN A 618 -11.76 -17.81 19.27
CA GLN A 618 -12.79 -17.22 20.14
C GLN A 618 -12.27 -16.13 21.08
N ASN A 619 -10.97 -16.16 21.38
CA ASN A 619 -10.20 -15.20 22.16
C ASN A 619 -9.80 -13.94 21.36
N ALA A 620 -9.99 -13.94 20.05
CA ALA A 620 -9.53 -12.89 19.15
C ALA A 620 -10.67 -11.98 18.70
N GLY A 621 -10.37 -10.69 18.51
CA GLY A 621 -11.31 -9.76 17.91
C GLY A 621 -10.65 -8.54 17.29
N MET A 622 -11.43 -7.88 16.46
CA MET A 622 -11.03 -6.74 15.65
C MET A 622 -12.13 -5.68 15.68
N ALA A 623 -11.76 -4.41 15.52
CA ALA A 623 -12.68 -3.33 15.23
C ALA A 623 -12.11 -2.42 14.13
N PHE A 624 -12.95 -2.13 13.14
CA PHE A 624 -12.69 -1.10 12.13
C PHE A 624 -13.47 0.15 12.50
N VAL A 625 -12.75 1.26 12.69
CA VAL A 625 -13.31 2.54 13.15
C VAL A 625 -13.13 3.57 12.04
N SER A 626 -14.21 3.91 11.36
CA SER A 626 -14.28 5.08 10.48
C SER A 626 -14.31 6.34 11.35
N LEU A 627 -13.38 7.25 11.08
CA LEU A 627 -13.38 8.60 11.64
C LEU A 627 -14.22 9.53 10.76
N LYS A 628 -14.61 10.68 11.32
CA LYS A 628 -15.22 11.77 10.55
C LYS A 628 -14.21 12.42 9.61
N ASN A 629 -14.72 13.18 8.67
CA ASN A 629 -13.93 13.91 7.70
C ASN A 629 -12.93 14.88 8.39
N TRP A 630 -11.73 15.05 7.82
CA TRP A 630 -10.67 15.92 8.36
C TRP A 630 -11.12 17.36 8.61
N SER A 631 -12.11 17.86 7.86
CA SER A 631 -12.69 19.21 8.07
C SER A 631 -13.40 19.37 9.42
N GLU A 632 -13.91 18.29 10.00
CA GLU A 632 -14.54 18.22 11.33
C GLU A 632 -13.51 17.93 12.44
N ARG A 633 -12.40 17.27 12.12
CA ARG A 633 -11.33 16.85 13.05
C ARG A 633 -10.11 17.79 13.01
N LYS A 634 -10.23 18.97 13.63
CA LYS A 634 -9.13 19.96 13.69
C LYS A 634 -8.21 19.71 14.88
N GLY A 635 -6.91 19.97 14.71
CA GLY A 635 -5.88 19.83 15.76
C GLY A 635 -5.05 18.56 15.62
N GLU A 636 -3.79 18.60 16.07
CA GLU A 636 -2.86 17.46 16.02
C GLU A 636 -3.36 16.30 16.91
N GLU A 637 -4.09 16.63 17.98
CA GLU A 637 -4.72 15.71 18.90
C GLU A 637 -5.90 14.91 18.29
N ASN A 638 -6.51 15.40 17.21
CA ASN A 638 -7.64 14.73 16.54
C ASN A 638 -7.23 13.95 15.30
N THR A 639 -5.92 13.73 15.10
CA THR A 639 -5.37 12.84 14.07
C THR A 639 -5.60 11.37 14.41
N ALA A 640 -5.70 10.50 13.39
CA ALA A 640 -5.88 9.06 13.56
C ALA A 640 -4.80 8.43 14.45
N GLN A 641 -3.53 8.81 14.28
CA GLN A 641 -2.42 8.36 15.13
C GLN A 641 -2.59 8.78 16.60
N ALA A 642 -2.99 10.03 16.85
CA ALA A 642 -3.18 10.54 18.22
C ALA A 642 -4.38 9.89 18.92
N ILE A 643 -5.48 9.63 18.18
CA ILE A 643 -6.64 8.89 18.68
C ILE A 643 -6.25 7.43 18.95
N ALA A 644 -5.50 6.77 18.06
CA ALA A 644 -5.03 5.39 18.24
C ALA A 644 -4.10 5.25 19.46
N LEU A 645 -3.20 6.22 19.70
CA LEU A 645 -2.35 6.24 20.88
C LEU A 645 -3.17 6.41 22.18
N ARG A 646 -4.16 7.30 22.20
CA ARG A 646 -5.10 7.45 23.33
C ARG A 646 -5.93 6.20 23.57
N ALA A 647 -6.46 5.60 22.49
CA ALA A 647 -7.24 4.38 22.55
C ALA A 647 -6.41 3.24 23.16
N THR A 648 -5.17 3.04 22.69
CA THR A 648 -4.24 2.06 23.26
C THR A 648 -3.98 2.34 24.74
N GLN A 649 -3.67 3.58 25.12
CA GLN A 649 -3.35 3.95 26.50
C GLN A 649 -4.54 3.81 27.47
N GLU A 650 -5.76 4.17 27.06
CA GLU A 650 -6.94 4.04 27.92
C GLU A 650 -7.49 2.60 27.93
N LEU A 651 -7.56 1.93 26.78
CA LEU A 651 -8.10 0.58 26.67
C LEU A 651 -7.16 -0.49 27.24
N SER A 652 -5.85 -0.24 27.33
CA SER A 652 -4.91 -1.14 28.05
C SER A 652 -5.20 -1.26 29.55
N THR A 653 -6.14 -0.48 30.11
CA THR A 653 -6.63 -0.67 31.48
C THR A 653 -7.59 -1.85 31.63
N ILE A 654 -8.14 -2.37 30.51
CA ILE A 654 -9.01 -3.55 30.49
C ILE A 654 -8.16 -4.79 30.77
N ARG A 655 -8.27 -5.33 31.99
CA ARG A 655 -7.41 -6.43 32.47
C ARG A 655 -7.60 -7.77 31.74
N ASP A 656 -8.73 -7.97 31.08
CA ASP A 656 -9.10 -9.28 30.49
C ASP A 656 -8.64 -9.45 29.04
N ALA A 657 -8.05 -8.42 28.42
CA ALA A 657 -7.56 -8.45 27.05
C ALA A 657 -6.32 -7.58 26.86
N THR A 658 -5.45 -7.96 25.93
CA THR A 658 -4.40 -7.07 25.40
C THR A 658 -4.98 -6.34 24.20
N ILE A 659 -5.01 -5.00 24.23
CA ILE A 659 -5.71 -4.18 23.25
C ILE A 659 -4.74 -3.18 22.63
N PHE A 660 -4.69 -3.14 21.30
CA PHE A 660 -3.84 -2.23 20.53
C PHE A 660 -4.66 -1.57 19.43
N ALA A 661 -4.60 -0.23 19.36
CA ALA A 661 -5.16 0.54 18.26
C ALA A 661 -4.02 1.05 17.36
N MET A 662 -4.17 0.86 16.06
CA MET A 662 -3.16 1.13 15.04
C MET A 662 -3.78 1.76 13.78
N THR A 663 -2.96 2.46 13.02
CA THR A 663 -3.32 3.05 11.72
C THR A 663 -2.98 2.08 10.57
N PRO A 664 -3.71 2.10 9.44
CA PRO A 664 -3.35 1.34 8.25
C PRO A 664 -1.99 1.77 7.66
N PRO A 665 -1.32 0.89 6.90
CA PRO A 665 -0.05 1.22 6.23
C PRO A 665 -0.20 2.41 5.26
N ALA A 666 0.85 3.22 5.13
CA ALA A 666 0.88 4.36 4.21
C ALA A 666 0.61 4.00 2.74
N VAL A 667 0.87 2.74 2.33
CA VAL A 667 0.48 2.19 1.03
C VAL A 667 -0.13 0.81 1.20
N ASP A 668 -1.23 0.57 0.49
CA ASP A 668 -1.91 -0.72 0.47
C ASP A 668 -1.02 -1.86 -0.06
N GLY A 669 -1.22 -3.06 0.48
CA GLY A 669 -0.53 -4.28 0.05
C GLY A 669 0.87 -4.49 0.63
N LEU A 670 1.44 -3.52 1.36
CA LEU A 670 2.79 -3.63 1.96
C LEU A 670 2.80 -4.12 3.43
N GLY A 671 1.66 -4.30 4.08
CA GLY A 671 1.57 -4.73 5.49
C GLY A 671 0.21 -4.40 6.11
N GLN A 672 0.10 -4.38 7.45
CA GLN A 672 -1.17 -4.15 8.16
C GLN A 672 -1.23 -3.03 9.23
N SER A 673 -0.20 -2.29 9.66
CA SER A 673 1.22 -2.17 9.30
C SER A 673 1.71 -0.82 9.86
N ASN A 674 2.34 0.03 9.03
CA ASN A 674 3.12 1.23 9.42
C ASN A 674 4.35 0.96 10.31
N GLY A 675 4.26 0.03 11.27
CA GLY A 675 5.41 -0.51 11.99
C GLY A 675 6.30 -1.41 11.14
N PHE A 676 7.34 -1.96 11.76
CA PHE A 676 8.16 -3.02 11.18
C PHE A 676 7.53 -4.40 11.41
N THR A 677 7.64 -5.27 10.41
CA THR A 677 7.38 -6.72 10.50
C THR A 677 8.70 -7.48 10.38
N PHE A 678 9.00 -8.36 11.35
CA PHE A 678 10.26 -9.09 11.50
C PHE A 678 9.99 -10.58 11.72
N GLU A 679 10.68 -11.45 11.01
CA GLU A 679 10.49 -12.91 11.10
C GLU A 679 11.61 -13.52 11.91
N LEU A 680 11.30 -14.12 13.07
CA LEU A 680 12.27 -14.93 13.82
C LEU A 680 12.10 -16.40 13.44
N MET A 681 13.08 -16.95 12.72
CA MET A 681 13.04 -18.30 12.13
C MET A 681 13.89 -19.30 12.91
N ALA A 682 13.47 -20.55 12.97
CA ALA A 682 14.29 -21.66 13.49
C ALA A 682 15.53 -21.89 12.62
N SER A 683 16.71 -22.00 13.25
CA SER A 683 17.88 -22.62 12.63
C SER A 683 17.70 -24.13 12.52
N GLY A 684 18.38 -24.77 11.58
CA GLY A 684 18.34 -26.24 11.42
C GLY A 684 18.61 -26.98 12.73
N GLY A 685 17.68 -27.85 13.13
CA GLY A 685 17.75 -28.60 14.39
C GLY A 685 17.18 -27.90 15.63
N THR A 686 16.65 -26.68 15.50
CA THR A 686 15.99 -25.96 16.60
C THR A 686 14.51 -26.32 16.64
N ASP A 687 14.02 -26.78 17.80
CA ASP A 687 12.60 -27.07 18.01
C ASP A 687 11.76 -25.80 18.25
N ARG A 688 10.44 -25.95 18.19
CA ARG A 688 9.50 -24.82 18.29
C ARG A 688 9.51 -24.19 19.69
N ASP A 689 9.81 -24.96 20.74
CA ASP A 689 9.86 -24.49 22.13
C ASP A 689 11.15 -23.71 22.46
N ALA A 690 12.28 -24.10 21.88
CA ALA A 690 13.52 -23.33 21.92
C ALA A 690 13.35 -22.00 21.17
N LEU A 691 12.71 -22.03 19.98
CA LEU A 691 12.39 -20.80 19.24
C LEU A 691 11.44 -19.89 20.03
N LEU A 692 10.43 -20.44 20.71
CA LEU A 692 9.50 -19.71 21.59
C LEU A 692 10.25 -18.96 22.71
N LYS A 693 11.26 -19.59 23.32
CA LYS A 693 12.10 -18.97 24.36
C LYS A 693 12.95 -17.83 23.79
N LEU A 694 13.59 -18.03 22.63
CA LEU A 694 14.37 -17.00 21.94
C LEU A 694 13.51 -15.79 21.54
N ARG A 695 12.29 -16.04 21.05
CA ARG A 695 11.29 -15.01 20.75
C ARG A 695 10.90 -14.20 21.99
N ASN A 696 10.59 -14.88 23.09
CA ASN A 696 10.21 -14.22 24.34
C ASN A 696 11.37 -13.40 24.93
N GLN A 697 12.61 -13.88 24.82
CA GLN A 697 13.80 -13.12 25.17
C GLN A 697 13.93 -11.86 24.29
N LEU A 698 13.86 -12.00 22.97
CA LEU A 698 13.95 -10.89 22.02
C LEU A 698 12.90 -9.80 22.28
N ILE A 699 11.63 -10.20 22.50
CA ILE A 699 10.55 -9.26 22.83
C ILE A 699 10.76 -8.61 24.20
N GLY A 700 11.28 -9.35 25.18
CA GLY A 700 11.61 -8.84 26.51
C GLY A 700 12.75 -7.82 26.51
N GLU A 701 13.77 -8.03 25.66
CA GLU A 701 14.86 -7.07 25.45
C GLU A 701 14.42 -5.87 24.60
N ALA A 702 13.61 -6.10 23.56
CA ALA A 702 13.09 -5.05 22.69
C ALA A 702 12.18 -4.05 23.43
N ASN A 703 11.30 -4.52 24.31
CA ASN A 703 10.44 -3.65 25.11
C ASN A 703 11.16 -2.89 26.24
N GLN A 704 12.46 -3.15 26.46
CA GLN A 704 13.31 -2.33 27.34
C GLN A 704 14.03 -1.21 26.57
N ASP A 705 14.06 -1.24 25.24
CA ASP A 705 14.77 -0.24 24.44
C ASP A 705 13.87 0.97 24.12
N SER A 706 14.32 2.17 24.51
CA SER A 706 13.60 3.43 24.31
C SER A 706 13.39 3.85 22.85
N SER A 707 14.02 3.20 21.86
CA SER A 707 13.80 3.45 20.43
C SER A 707 12.68 2.61 19.81
N LEU A 708 12.20 1.58 20.53
CA LEU A 708 11.17 0.65 20.10
C LEU A 708 9.86 0.90 20.88
N HIS A 709 8.73 0.62 20.26
CA HIS A 709 7.40 0.76 20.87
C HIS A 709 6.48 -0.41 20.47
N ALA A 710 5.63 -0.84 21.39
CA ALA A 710 4.61 -1.87 21.18
C ALA A 710 5.11 -3.16 20.48
N VAL A 711 6.34 -3.60 20.78
CA VAL A 711 6.94 -4.78 20.16
C VAL A 711 6.29 -6.05 20.70
N ARG A 712 5.68 -6.82 19.80
CA ARG A 712 4.86 -7.99 20.12
C ARG A 712 5.03 -9.07 19.05
N ALA A 713 4.78 -10.32 19.42
CA ALA A 713 4.55 -11.36 18.42
C ALA A 713 3.16 -11.16 17.81
N ASN A 714 3.02 -11.42 16.51
CA ASN A 714 1.72 -11.49 15.83
C ASN A 714 1.23 -12.95 15.84
N ASP A 715 1.04 -13.51 17.04
CA ASP A 715 0.54 -14.86 17.25
C ASP A 715 -0.58 -14.92 18.28
N LEU A 716 -1.32 -16.03 18.28
CA LEU A 716 -2.29 -16.35 19.32
C LEU A 716 -1.62 -17.23 20.41
N PRO A 717 -1.93 -17.01 21.70
CA PRO A 717 -1.29 -17.72 22.80
C PRO A 717 -1.59 -19.23 22.76
N GLN A 718 -0.64 -20.05 23.22
CA GLN A 718 -0.86 -21.49 23.34
C GLN A 718 -2.08 -21.79 24.22
N MET A 719 -2.96 -22.66 23.74
CA MET A 719 -4.21 -23.01 24.39
C MET A 719 -4.16 -24.40 25.05
N PRO A 720 -4.93 -24.63 26.12
CA PRO A 720 -5.23 -25.98 26.59
C PRO A 720 -5.93 -26.76 25.48
N GLN A 721 -5.34 -27.87 25.06
CA GLN A 721 -5.89 -28.82 24.09
C GLN A 721 -6.30 -30.10 24.83
N LEU A 722 -7.45 -30.68 24.45
CA LEU A 722 -7.90 -31.95 25.00
C LEU A 722 -7.39 -33.10 24.15
N GLN A 723 -6.31 -33.74 24.59
CA GLN A 723 -5.78 -34.93 23.94
C GLN A 723 -6.67 -36.14 24.27
N VAL A 724 -7.13 -36.83 23.23
CA VAL A 724 -7.94 -38.06 23.33
C VAL A 724 -7.07 -39.25 22.94
N ASP A 725 -6.72 -40.08 23.91
CA ASP A 725 -5.92 -41.28 23.70
C ASP A 725 -6.84 -42.49 23.53
N ILE A 726 -6.82 -43.09 22.35
CA ILE A 726 -7.58 -44.30 22.02
C ILE A 726 -6.66 -45.52 22.21
N ASP A 727 -7.03 -46.44 23.10
CA ASP A 727 -6.38 -47.74 23.22
C ASP A 727 -6.89 -48.66 22.10
N ASN A 728 -6.17 -48.67 20.99
CA ASN A 728 -6.48 -49.49 19.81
C ASN A 728 -6.54 -50.99 20.14
N ASN A 729 -5.74 -51.49 21.09
CA ASN A 729 -5.79 -52.91 21.48
C ASN A 729 -7.11 -53.20 22.19
N LYS A 730 -7.52 -52.31 23.09
CA LYS A 730 -8.79 -52.43 23.82
C LYS A 730 -9.99 -52.24 22.91
N ALA A 731 -9.98 -51.27 22.00
CA ALA A 731 -11.04 -51.08 21.01
C ALA A 731 -11.24 -52.33 20.12
N VAL A 732 -10.14 -52.89 19.58
CA VAL A 732 -10.20 -54.11 18.74
C VAL A 732 -10.64 -55.34 19.56
N SER A 733 -10.17 -55.50 20.80
CA SER A 733 -10.63 -56.60 21.68
C SER A 733 -12.10 -56.50 22.12
N LEU A 734 -12.67 -55.29 22.11
CA LEU A 734 -14.11 -55.03 22.27
C LEU A 734 -14.89 -55.14 20.94
N GLY A 735 -14.23 -55.58 19.86
CA GLY A 735 -14.85 -55.84 18.57
C GLY A 735 -15.26 -54.57 17.79
N LEU A 736 -14.68 -53.41 18.13
CA LEU A 736 -14.93 -52.13 17.47
C LEU A 736 -14.03 -51.97 16.23
N SER A 737 -14.56 -51.38 15.15
CA SER A 737 -13.72 -50.91 14.04
C SER A 737 -13.01 -49.61 14.45
N LEU A 738 -11.73 -49.48 14.11
CA LEU A 738 -10.98 -48.24 14.33
C LEU A 738 -11.53 -47.07 13.49
N SER A 739 -12.09 -47.35 12.30
CA SER A 739 -12.81 -46.34 11.49
C SER A 739 -14.00 -45.78 12.24
N ASP A 740 -14.86 -46.64 12.80
CA ASP A 740 -16.11 -46.21 13.43
C ASP A 740 -15.83 -45.40 14.70
N VAL A 741 -14.71 -45.68 15.39
CA VAL A 741 -14.21 -44.86 16.50
C VAL A 741 -13.76 -43.47 16.01
N THR A 742 -12.95 -43.38 14.96
CA THR A 742 -12.49 -42.08 14.43
C THR A 742 -13.64 -41.27 13.83
N ASP A 743 -14.53 -41.90 13.07
CA ASP A 743 -15.65 -41.25 12.39
C ASP A 743 -16.69 -40.74 13.39
N THR A 744 -16.92 -41.49 14.48
CA THR A 744 -17.76 -41.04 15.60
C THR A 744 -17.14 -39.83 16.30
N LEU A 745 -15.83 -39.83 16.57
CA LEU A 745 -15.15 -38.70 17.21
C LEU A 745 -15.19 -37.44 16.33
N SER A 746 -14.76 -37.56 15.07
CA SER A 746 -14.74 -36.46 14.09
C SER A 746 -16.14 -35.88 13.88
N SER A 747 -17.14 -36.73 13.64
CA SER A 747 -18.51 -36.27 13.39
C SER A 747 -19.20 -35.71 14.63
N ALA A 748 -18.94 -36.25 15.83
CA ALA A 748 -19.55 -35.74 17.05
C ALA A 748 -18.92 -34.41 17.51
N TRP A 749 -17.59 -34.29 17.48
CA TRP A 749 -16.88 -33.15 18.07
C TRP A 749 -16.50 -32.09 17.03
N GLY A 750 -15.81 -32.47 15.96
CA GLY A 750 -15.41 -31.54 14.88
C GLY A 750 -16.58 -31.12 13.99
N GLY A 751 -17.48 -32.05 13.70
CA GLY A 751 -18.59 -31.88 12.77
C GLY A 751 -18.18 -32.21 11.33
N THR A 752 -19.05 -32.92 10.62
CA THR A 752 -18.76 -33.48 9.30
C THR A 752 -19.68 -32.87 8.25
N TYR A 753 -19.11 -32.39 7.15
CA TYR A 753 -19.85 -32.06 5.94
C TYR A 753 -20.30 -33.36 5.26
N VAL A 754 -21.60 -33.49 4.97
CA VAL A 754 -22.18 -34.72 4.40
C VAL A 754 -22.47 -34.57 2.92
N ASN A 755 -23.29 -33.58 2.56
CA ASN A 755 -23.65 -33.22 1.19
C ASN A 755 -24.33 -31.83 1.19
N ASP A 756 -24.83 -31.38 0.03
CA ASP A 756 -25.61 -30.13 -0.06
C ASP A 756 -27.12 -30.37 -0.18
N PHE A 757 -27.89 -29.35 0.19
CA PHE A 757 -29.33 -29.23 0.02
C PHE A 757 -29.66 -27.95 -0.76
N ILE A 758 -30.94 -27.70 -1.08
CA ILE A 758 -31.35 -26.48 -1.82
C ILE A 758 -32.23 -25.59 -0.95
N ASP A 759 -31.76 -24.39 -0.62
CA ASP A 759 -32.51 -23.34 0.08
C ASP A 759 -32.80 -22.18 -0.87
N ARG A 760 -34.09 -21.85 -1.06
CA ARG A 760 -34.56 -20.69 -1.85
C ARG A 760 -33.92 -20.56 -3.26
N GLY A 761 -33.41 -21.65 -3.82
CA GLY A 761 -32.75 -21.71 -5.14
C GLY A 761 -31.22 -21.68 -5.11
N ARG A 762 -30.59 -21.44 -3.95
CA ARG A 762 -29.15 -21.56 -3.72
C ARG A 762 -28.83 -22.96 -3.16
N VAL A 763 -27.67 -23.51 -3.54
CA VAL A 763 -27.16 -24.77 -2.99
C VAL A 763 -26.38 -24.45 -1.71
N LYS A 764 -26.70 -25.12 -0.61
CA LYS A 764 -26.11 -24.87 0.72
C LYS A 764 -25.76 -26.18 1.42
N LYS A 765 -24.82 -26.16 2.36
CA LYS A 765 -24.24 -27.39 2.95
C LYS A 765 -25.12 -28.02 4.03
N VAL A 766 -24.98 -29.33 4.21
CA VAL A 766 -25.54 -30.12 5.32
C VAL A 766 -24.40 -30.57 6.22
N TYR A 767 -24.50 -30.27 7.51
CA TYR A 767 -23.53 -30.66 8.54
C TYR A 767 -24.19 -31.51 9.62
N ILE A 768 -23.55 -32.62 9.97
CA ILE A 768 -23.82 -33.35 11.22
C ILE A 768 -22.80 -32.94 12.28
N GLN A 769 -23.24 -32.71 13.51
CA GLN A 769 -22.36 -32.50 14.67
C GLN A 769 -23.09 -32.95 15.95
N GLY A 770 -22.38 -33.26 17.04
CA GLY A 770 -23.02 -33.42 18.35
C GLY A 770 -23.68 -32.12 18.82
N ASP A 771 -24.83 -32.22 19.50
CA ASP A 771 -25.42 -31.04 20.15
C ASP A 771 -24.50 -30.51 21.27
N SER A 772 -24.59 -29.21 21.56
CA SER A 772 -23.67 -28.48 22.44
C SER A 772 -23.51 -29.13 23.84
N ASP A 773 -24.60 -29.56 24.45
CA ASP A 773 -24.65 -30.24 25.77
C ASP A 773 -23.96 -31.62 25.82
N TYR A 774 -23.48 -32.11 24.67
CA TYR A 774 -22.83 -33.41 24.50
C TYR A 774 -21.38 -33.31 24.00
N ARG A 775 -20.80 -32.09 23.98
CA ARG A 775 -19.41 -31.83 23.60
C ARG A 775 -18.83 -30.55 24.23
N ALA A 776 -19.39 -30.10 25.36
CA ALA A 776 -18.97 -28.87 26.03
C ALA A 776 -17.78 -29.09 26.99
N VAL A 777 -17.69 -30.29 27.58
CA VAL A 777 -16.65 -30.65 28.56
C VAL A 777 -16.07 -32.04 28.29
N PRO A 778 -14.83 -32.35 28.74
CA PRO A 778 -14.17 -33.64 28.47
C PRO A 778 -14.98 -34.87 28.89
N SER A 779 -15.77 -34.77 29.97
CA SER A 779 -16.63 -35.86 30.45
C SER A 779 -17.76 -36.20 29.48
N ASP A 780 -18.10 -35.31 28.55
CA ASP A 780 -19.13 -35.55 27.55
C ASP A 780 -18.70 -36.59 26.52
N LEU A 781 -17.40 -36.81 26.33
CA LEU A 781 -16.90 -37.86 25.43
C LEU A 781 -17.42 -39.24 25.85
N ASN A 782 -17.54 -39.47 27.15
CA ASN A 782 -18.07 -40.72 27.72
C ASN A 782 -19.56 -40.96 27.39
N LYS A 783 -20.30 -39.93 26.95
CA LYS A 783 -21.69 -40.05 26.51
C LYS A 783 -21.80 -40.67 25.11
N TRP A 784 -20.72 -40.70 24.33
CA TRP A 784 -20.69 -41.24 22.97
C TRP A 784 -20.40 -42.74 22.97
N TYR A 785 -21.02 -43.46 22.05
CA TYR A 785 -20.95 -44.92 21.93
C TYR A 785 -20.60 -45.34 20.50
N VAL A 786 -19.83 -46.42 20.38
CA VAL A 786 -19.46 -47.08 19.12
C VAL A 786 -20.03 -48.50 19.12
N ARG A 787 -20.52 -48.96 17.97
CA ARG A 787 -21.12 -50.28 17.78
C ARG A 787 -20.03 -51.32 17.53
N GLY A 788 -20.02 -52.40 18.31
CA GLY A 788 -19.19 -53.58 18.07
C GLY A 788 -19.74 -54.48 16.97
N SER A 789 -18.90 -55.38 16.49
CA SER A 789 -19.27 -56.43 15.51
C SER A 789 -20.39 -57.38 16.00
N ASP A 790 -20.58 -57.50 17.31
CA ASP A 790 -21.69 -58.22 17.97
C ASP A 790 -22.96 -57.34 18.16
N SER A 791 -22.97 -56.13 17.60
CA SER A 791 -23.99 -55.09 17.77
C SER A 791 -24.13 -54.52 19.18
N THR A 792 -23.18 -54.76 20.09
CA THR A 792 -23.15 -54.06 21.40
C THR A 792 -22.74 -52.60 21.23
N MET A 793 -23.31 -51.70 22.03
CA MET A 793 -22.92 -50.28 22.05
C MET A 793 -21.93 -50.05 23.19
N THR A 794 -20.68 -49.77 22.85
CA THR A 794 -19.58 -49.58 23.80
C THR A 794 -19.28 -48.08 23.97
N PRO A 795 -19.29 -47.52 25.19
CA PRO A 795 -18.99 -46.11 25.41
C PRO A 795 -17.51 -45.81 25.22
N PHE A 796 -17.16 -44.58 24.81
CA PHE A 796 -15.76 -44.15 24.69
C PHE A 796 -14.95 -44.36 25.98
N SER A 797 -15.56 -44.23 27.16
CA SER A 797 -14.90 -44.49 28.45
C SER A 797 -14.35 -45.92 28.61
N ALA A 798 -14.79 -46.87 27.78
CA ALA A 798 -14.29 -48.24 27.82
C ALA A 798 -12.91 -48.38 27.15
N PHE A 799 -12.58 -47.56 26.16
CA PHE A 799 -11.38 -47.72 25.32
C PHE A 799 -10.59 -46.42 25.06
N ALA A 800 -11.08 -45.27 25.51
CA ALA A 800 -10.42 -43.98 25.39
C ALA A 800 -10.23 -43.30 26.76
N THR A 801 -9.14 -42.55 26.88
CA THR A 801 -8.85 -41.66 28.02
C THR A 801 -8.57 -40.25 27.52
N THR A 802 -8.82 -39.25 28.35
CA THR A 802 -8.56 -37.84 28.00
C THR A 802 -7.54 -37.21 28.95
N ARG A 803 -6.69 -36.35 28.41
CA ARG A 803 -5.74 -35.54 29.19
C ARG A 803 -5.62 -34.14 28.60
N TRP A 804 -5.33 -33.17 29.45
CA TRP A 804 -5.05 -31.80 29.01
C TRP A 804 -3.58 -31.65 28.65
N GLU A 805 -3.33 -31.13 27.45
CA GLU A 805 -2.01 -30.70 26.98
C GLU A 805 -2.07 -29.21 26.61
N TYR A 806 -0.93 -28.60 26.31
CA TYR A 806 -0.88 -27.23 25.78
C TYR A 806 -0.33 -27.28 24.36
N GLY A 807 -0.99 -26.60 23.44
CA GLY A 807 -0.59 -26.55 22.04
C GLY A 807 -0.88 -25.20 21.39
N PRO A 808 -0.21 -24.89 20.27
CA PRO A 808 -0.40 -23.65 19.53
C PRO A 808 -1.80 -23.60 18.86
N GLU A 809 -2.46 -22.45 18.95
CA GLU A 809 -3.69 -22.16 18.19
C GLU A 809 -3.39 -21.89 16.72
N SER A 810 -2.25 -21.26 16.43
CA SER A 810 -1.75 -21.05 15.06
C SER A 810 -0.26 -21.31 14.97
N LEU A 811 0.18 -21.85 13.82
CA LEU A 811 1.57 -22.14 13.49
C LEU A 811 1.97 -21.40 12.21
N VAL A 812 2.95 -20.51 12.35
CA VAL A 812 3.50 -19.70 11.25
C VAL A 812 4.82 -20.28 10.75
N ARG A 813 5.04 -20.22 9.43
CA ARG A 813 6.28 -20.58 8.74
C ARG A 813 6.65 -19.49 7.74
N TYR A 814 7.95 -19.26 7.58
CA TYR A 814 8.51 -18.31 6.62
C TYR A 814 9.55 -19.03 5.75
N ASN A 815 9.41 -18.97 4.43
CA ASN A 815 10.27 -19.66 3.46
C ASN A 815 10.52 -21.15 3.81
N GLY A 816 9.47 -21.84 4.26
CA GLY A 816 9.52 -23.27 4.61
C GLY A 816 10.21 -23.59 5.94
N SER A 817 10.59 -22.59 6.73
CA SER A 817 11.13 -22.74 8.09
C SER A 817 10.10 -22.33 9.15
N ALA A 818 10.07 -23.00 10.29
CA ALA A 818 9.23 -22.59 11.42
C ALA A 818 9.61 -21.17 11.89
N ALA A 819 8.64 -20.28 11.98
CA ALA A 819 8.88 -18.86 12.27
C ALA A 819 7.86 -18.29 13.29
N TYR A 820 8.22 -17.18 13.92
CA TYR A 820 7.30 -16.28 14.60
C TYR A 820 7.42 -14.88 13.99
N GLU A 821 6.31 -14.35 13.49
CA GLU A 821 6.22 -12.95 13.07
C GLU A 821 6.22 -12.05 14.33
N ILE A 822 7.06 -11.03 14.33
CA ILE A 822 7.17 -10.01 15.37
C ILE A 822 6.89 -8.66 14.72
N GLN A 823 5.91 -7.95 15.26
CA GLN A 823 5.55 -6.61 14.84
C GLN A 823 5.94 -5.59 15.91
N GLY A 824 6.31 -4.39 15.50
CA GLY A 824 6.58 -3.29 16.42
C GLY A 824 6.67 -1.96 15.71
N GLU A 825 6.68 -0.88 16.48
CA GLU A 825 6.76 0.49 15.97
C GLU A 825 8.05 1.16 16.43
N ASN A 826 8.45 2.21 15.71
CA ASN A 826 9.44 3.16 16.21
C ASN A 826 8.83 4.01 17.33
N ALA A 827 9.60 4.23 18.40
CA ALA A 827 9.19 5.14 19.46
C ALA A 827 9.02 6.58 18.95
N SER A 828 8.27 7.41 19.69
CA SER A 828 8.03 8.81 19.32
C SER A 828 9.36 9.58 19.14
N GLY A 829 9.59 10.12 17.93
CA GLY A 829 10.83 10.80 17.55
C GLY A 829 11.96 9.92 17.02
N ALA A 830 11.82 8.58 17.04
CA ALA A 830 12.64 7.65 16.29
C ALA A 830 12.03 7.37 14.90
N SER A 831 12.79 6.76 13.98
CA SER A 831 12.30 6.32 12.66
C SER A 831 12.21 4.80 12.53
N SER A 832 11.47 4.32 11.51
CA SER A 832 11.39 2.90 11.15
C SER A 832 12.78 2.28 10.94
N GLY A 833 13.66 2.90 10.15
CA GLY A 833 15.03 2.42 9.93
C GLY A 833 15.91 2.39 11.19
N THR A 834 15.63 3.24 12.18
CA THR A 834 16.29 3.20 13.49
C THR A 834 15.82 1.98 14.29
N ALA A 835 14.50 1.76 14.35
CA ALA A 835 13.90 0.61 15.01
C ALA A 835 14.35 -0.72 14.36
N MET A 836 14.37 -0.80 13.04
CA MET A 836 14.90 -1.95 12.29
C MET A 836 16.36 -2.22 12.63
N SER A 837 17.23 -1.19 12.61
CA SER A 837 18.64 -1.34 12.95
C SER A 837 18.86 -1.82 14.40
N LYS A 838 17.98 -1.41 15.32
CA LYS A 838 17.99 -1.88 16.72
C LYS A 838 17.54 -3.34 16.83
N MET A 839 16.47 -3.73 16.13
CA MET A 839 16.01 -5.13 16.08
C MET A 839 17.07 -6.07 15.48
N GLU A 840 17.79 -5.64 14.43
CA GLU A 840 18.93 -6.41 13.90
C GLU A 840 20.02 -6.62 14.95
N GLN A 841 20.33 -5.61 15.78
CA GLN A 841 21.33 -5.74 16.84
C GLN A 841 20.87 -6.72 17.93
N LEU A 842 19.61 -6.64 18.38
CA LEU A 842 19.05 -7.53 19.40
C LEU A 842 18.95 -8.98 18.90
N ALA A 843 18.47 -9.18 17.68
CA ALA A 843 18.37 -10.51 17.08
C ALA A 843 19.74 -11.17 16.87
N ASN A 844 20.76 -10.39 16.49
CA ASN A 844 22.14 -10.87 16.37
C ASN A 844 22.84 -11.10 17.73
N SER A 845 22.28 -10.62 18.85
CA SER A 845 22.78 -10.95 20.20
C SER A 845 22.14 -12.21 20.81
N LEU A 846 21.13 -12.79 20.18
CA LEU A 846 20.53 -14.04 20.63
C LEU A 846 21.51 -15.23 20.53
N PRO A 847 21.36 -16.26 21.39
CA PRO A 847 22.06 -17.53 21.23
C PRO A 847 21.85 -18.19 19.87
N SER A 848 22.82 -19.01 19.45
CA SER A 848 22.70 -19.85 18.25
C SER A 848 21.46 -20.75 18.32
N GLY A 849 20.59 -20.66 17.31
CA GLY A 849 19.31 -21.37 17.28
C GLY A 849 18.24 -20.63 16.48
N SER A 850 18.34 -19.30 16.39
CA SER A 850 17.50 -18.48 15.51
C SER A 850 18.26 -17.93 14.31
N THR A 851 17.56 -17.82 13.19
CA THR A 851 17.88 -16.90 12.08
C THR A 851 16.76 -15.88 11.98
N TRP A 852 16.90 -14.86 11.13
CA TRP A 852 15.86 -13.84 10.97
C TRP A 852 15.76 -13.32 9.54
N ALA A 853 14.60 -12.77 9.20
CA ALA A 853 14.34 -12.11 7.93
C ALA A 853 13.44 -10.88 8.13
N TRP A 854 13.53 -9.94 7.18
CA TRP A 854 12.55 -8.86 7.05
C TRP A 854 11.47 -9.29 6.04
N SER A 855 10.20 -9.02 6.37
CA SER A 855 9.04 -9.28 5.50
C SER A 855 8.26 -7.98 5.25
N GLY A 856 7.35 -7.99 4.26
CA GLY A 856 6.46 -6.87 3.93
C GLY A 856 7.18 -5.52 3.75
N LEU A 857 6.65 -4.49 4.41
CA LEU A 857 7.16 -3.11 4.38
C LEU A 857 8.64 -3.00 4.78
N SER A 858 9.07 -3.73 5.81
CA SER A 858 10.45 -3.73 6.29
C SER A 858 11.43 -4.21 5.22
N LEU A 859 11.04 -5.22 4.44
CA LEU A 859 11.87 -5.72 3.34
C LEU A 859 12.04 -4.65 2.26
N GLN A 860 10.95 -3.96 1.89
CA GLN A 860 11.01 -2.86 0.92
C GLN A 860 11.84 -1.67 1.43
N GLU A 861 11.76 -1.33 2.73
CA GLU A 861 12.62 -0.30 3.33
C GLU A 861 14.11 -0.69 3.27
N LYS A 862 14.47 -1.94 3.60
CA LYS A 862 15.85 -2.43 3.53
C LYS A 862 16.39 -2.40 2.10
N LEU A 863 15.58 -2.81 1.11
CA LEU A 863 15.92 -2.75 -0.31
C LEU A 863 16.09 -1.30 -0.80
N ALA A 864 15.18 -0.39 -0.40
CA ALA A 864 15.26 1.04 -0.72
C ALA A 864 16.55 1.69 -0.18
N SER A 865 16.87 1.42 1.09
CA SER A 865 18.07 1.95 1.75
C SER A 865 19.37 1.50 1.06
N GLY A 866 19.41 0.27 0.52
CA GLY A 866 20.57 -0.22 -0.24
C GLY A 866 20.76 0.48 -1.60
N GLN A 867 19.69 1.03 -2.17
CA GLN A 867 19.68 1.63 -3.52
C GLN A 867 19.92 3.15 -3.53
N ALA A 868 19.67 3.87 -2.43
CA ALA A 868 19.74 5.33 -2.41
C ALA A 868 21.15 5.89 -2.77
N MET A 869 22.23 5.28 -2.27
CA MET A 869 23.59 5.76 -2.58
C MET A 869 23.97 5.53 -4.06
N SER A 870 23.61 4.38 -4.64
CA SER A 870 23.89 4.10 -6.06
C SER A 870 23.04 4.99 -6.97
N LEU A 871 21.81 5.32 -6.58
CA LEU A 871 20.95 6.28 -7.28
C LEU A 871 21.58 7.68 -7.36
N TYR A 872 22.06 8.23 -6.23
CA TYR A 872 22.72 9.53 -6.24
C TYR A 872 24.02 9.53 -7.04
N ALA A 873 24.84 8.49 -6.89
CA ALA A 873 26.09 8.34 -7.63
C ALA A 873 25.84 8.28 -9.15
N LEU A 874 24.85 7.49 -9.58
CA LEU A 874 24.49 7.36 -10.99
C LEU A 874 23.87 8.63 -11.56
N SER A 875 23.02 9.33 -10.80
CA SER A 875 22.44 10.61 -11.22
C SER A 875 23.50 11.70 -11.38
N ILE A 876 24.46 11.79 -10.45
CA ILE A 876 25.60 12.71 -10.56
C ILE A 876 26.49 12.33 -11.75
N LEU A 877 26.72 11.04 -12.00
CA LEU A 877 27.50 10.56 -13.15
C LEU A 877 26.84 10.88 -14.50
N VAL A 878 25.53 10.64 -14.64
CA VAL A 878 24.81 10.93 -15.88
C VAL A 878 24.78 12.45 -16.13
N VAL A 879 24.54 13.28 -15.10
CA VAL A 879 24.68 14.74 -15.18
C VAL A 879 26.09 15.16 -15.59
N PHE A 880 27.14 14.55 -15.02
CA PHE A 880 28.54 14.82 -15.36
C PHE A 880 28.81 14.56 -16.86
N LEU A 881 28.40 13.40 -17.35
CA LEU A 881 28.61 12.99 -18.74
C LEU A 881 27.79 13.84 -19.72
N CYS A 882 26.54 14.15 -19.40
CA CYS A 882 25.71 15.06 -20.19
C CYS A 882 26.35 16.45 -20.30
N LEU A 883 26.84 17.01 -19.19
CA LEU A 883 27.54 18.29 -19.20
C LEU A 883 28.88 18.23 -19.96
N ALA A 884 29.62 17.13 -19.85
CA ALA A 884 30.90 16.96 -20.52
C ALA A 884 30.74 16.94 -22.05
N ALA A 885 29.76 16.17 -22.54
CA ALA A 885 29.42 16.08 -23.96
C ALA A 885 28.80 17.38 -24.51
N LEU A 886 27.96 18.05 -23.72
CA LEU A 886 27.30 19.30 -24.13
C LEU A 886 28.29 20.48 -24.28
N TYR A 887 29.26 20.58 -23.38
CA TYR A 887 30.22 21.70 -23.34
C TYR A 887 31.61 21.35 -23.91
N GLU A 888 31.79 20.14 -24.45
CA GLU A 888 33.07 19.60 -24.95
C GLU A 888 34.23 19.86 -23.97
N SER A 889 33.95 19.67 -22.66
CA SER A 889 34.89 20.07 -21.61
C SER A 889 34.69 19.31 -20.31
N TRP A 890 35.79 18.84 -19.72
CA TRP A 890 35.81 18.30 -18.35
C TRP A 890 35.79 19.39 -17.27
N SER A 891 36.13 20.64 -17.61
CA SER A 891 36.26 21.73 -16.64
C SER A 891 34.92 22.34 -16.20
N VAL A 892 33.94 22.38 -17.10
CA VAL A 892 32.59 22.89 -16.83
C VAL A 892 31.79 21.95 -15.90
N PRO A 893 31.69 20.64 -16.17
CA PRO A 893 31.00 19.68 -15.29
C PRO A 893 31.53 19.65 -13.86
N ILE A 894 32.86 19.66 -13.67
CA ILE A 894 33.47 19.69 -12.34
C ILE A 894 33.07 20.98 -11.59
N SER A 895 33.05 22.12 -12.27
CA SER A 895 32.65 23.40 -11.68
C SER A 895 31.18 23.43 -11.24
N VAL A 896 30.32 22.66 -11.92
CA VAL A 896 28.88 22.52 -11.61
C VAL A 896 28.65 21.54 -10.46
N ILE A 897 29.30 20.37 -10.47
CA ILE A 897 29.09 19.32 -9.46
C ILE A 897 29.55 19.74 -8.06
N LEU A 898 30.59 20.57 -7.94
CA LEU A 898 31.04 21.14 -6.66
C LEU A 898 29.96 21.98 -5.94
N VAL A 899 28.86 22.33 -6.61
CA VAL A 899 27.74 23.07 -6.03
C VAL A 899 26.74 22.16 -5.32
N ILE A 900 26.63 20.90 -5.75
CA ILE A 900 25.63 19.93 -5.26
C ILE A 900 25.61 19.81 -3.73
N PRO A 901 26.75 19.67 -3.02
CA PRO A 901 26.76 19.59 -1.55
C PRO A 901 26.08 20.77 -0.83
N LEU A 902 26.07 21.96 -1.45
CA LEU A 902 25.47 23.16 -0.87
C LEU A 902 23.93 23.10 -0.87
N GLY A 903 23.34 22.56 -1.93
CA GLY A 903 21.89 22.31 -1.98
C GLY A 903 21.49 21.13 -1.09
N VAL A 904 22.24 20.03 -1.15
CA VAL A 904 22.03 18.83 -0.33
C VAL A 904 22.06 19.16 1.18
N LEU A 905 22.98 20.02 1.62
CA LEU A 905 23.02 20.55 2.99
C LEU A 905 21.73 21.28 3.37
N GLY A 906 21.22 22.16 2.51
CA GLY A 906 19.98 22.91 2.76
C GLY A 906 18.76 22.02 2.93
N ALA A 907 18.65 20.99 2.08
CA ALA A 907 17.57 20.01 2.16
C ALA A 907 17.64 19.22 3.47
N ALA A 908 18.81 18.68 3.82
CA ALA A 908 19.01 17.93 5.06
C ALA A 908 18.77 18.77 6.33
N LEU A 909 19.20 20.04 6.33
CA LEU A 909 18.93 20.95 7.45
C LEU A 909 17.44 21.27 7.58
N ALA A 910 16.73 21.53 6.48
CA ALA A 910 15.30 21.82 6.54
C ALA A 910 14.47 20.60 6.99
N ALA A 911 14.81 19.40 6.51
CA ALA A 911 14.21 18.15 6.99
C ALA A 911 14.47 17.94 8.49
N SER A 912 15.74 18.04 8.92
CA SER A 912 16.12 17.84 10.33
C SER A 912 15.52 18.87 11.28
N LEU A 913 15.39 20.14 10.87
CA LEU A 913 14.75 21.20 11.66
C LEU A 913 13.23 20.99 11.84
N ARG A 914 12.60 20.20 10.96
CA ARG A 914 11.16 19.88 11.01
C ARG A 914 10.88 18.46 11.52
N GLY A 915 11.90 17.72 11.97
CA GLY A 915 11.76 16.34 12.45
C GLY A 915 11.42 15.31 11.36
N LEU A 916 11.68 15.62 10.10
CA LEU A 916 11.40 14.74 8.96
C LEU A 916 12.52 13.70 8.78
N SER A 917 12.16 12.55 8.19
CA SER A 917 13.07 11.44 7.89
C SER A 917 13.68 11.50 6.49
N ASN A 918 14.71 10.70 6.25
CA ASN A 918 15.27 10.41 4.92
C ASN A 918 14.42 9.34 4.23
N ASP A 919 13.22 9.73 3.79
CA ASP A 919 12.26 8.89 3.08
C ASP A 919 12.37 9.00 1.55
N VAL A 920 11.55 8.24 0.81
CA VAL A 920 11.55 8.27 -0.68
C VAL A 920 11.16 9.64 -1.24
N TYR A 921 10.31 10.41 -0.56
CA TYR A 921 9.97 11.78 -0.95
C TYR A 921 11.16 12.74 -0.78
N PHE A 922 11.92 12.59 0.29
CA PHE A 922 13.14 13.33 0.54
C PHE A 922 14.25 12.96 -0.47
N GLN A 923 14.33 11.69 -0.89
CA GLN A 923 15.25 11.24 -1.94
C GLN A 923 14.95 11.92 -3.29
N VAL A 924 13.67 12.04 -3.65
CA VAL A 924 13.22 12.82 -4.83
C VAL A 924 13.47 14.33 -4.65
N ALA A 925 13.26 14.87 -3.45
CA ALA A 925 13.56 16.26 -3.12
C ALA A 925 15.05 16.60 -3.29
N LEU A 926 15.94 15.68 -2.90
CA LEU A 926 17.38 15.80 -3.08
C LEU A 926 17.78 15.77 -4.55
N LEU A 927 17.24 14.85 -5.36
CA LEU A 927 17.51 14.81 -6.81
C LEU A 927 17.00 16.09 -7.50
N THR A 928 15.81 16.57 -7.14
CA THR A 928 15.29 17.86 -7.61
C THR A 928 16.22 19.01 -7.24
N THR A 929 16.75 19.01 -6.02
CA THR A 929 17.73 19.99 -5.54
C THR A 929 19.07 19.88 -6.29
N ILE A 930 19.54 18.68 -6.64
CA ILE A 930 20.73 18.44 -7.46
C ILE A 930 20.56 19.04 -8.85
N GLY A 931 19.41 18.82 -9.49
CA GLY A 931 19.09 19.38 -10.80
C GLY A 931 19.02 20.91 -10.79
N LEU A 932 18.32 21.49 -9.81
CA LEU A 932 18.19 22.94 -9.68
C LEU A 932 19.51 23.62 -9.33
N SER A 933 20.32 23.02 -8.45
CA SER A 933 21.68 23.48 -8.14
C SER A 933 22.56 23.46 -9.38
N SER A 934 22.50 22.37 -10.15
CA SER A 934 23.23 22.23 -11.41
C SER A 934 22.81 23.29 -12.43
N LYS A 935 21.51 23.51 -12.63
CA LYS A 935 20.94 24.56 -13.50
C LYS A 935 21.46 25.95 -13.14
N ASN A 936 21.35 26.34 -11.87
CA ASN A 936 21.80 27.66 -11.41
C ASN A 936 23.32 27.84 -11.58
N ALA A 937 24.10 26.76 -11.46
CA ALA A 937 25.52 26.78 -11.74
C ALA A 937 25.83 26.94 -13.24
N ILE A 938 25.15 26.16 -14.11
CA ILE A 938 25.31 26.19 -15.57
C ILE A 938 25.08 27.60 -16.11
N LEU A 939 23.99 28.26 -15.71
CA LEU A 939 23.64 29.62 -16.16
C LEU A 939 24.77 30.64 -15.96
N ILE A 940 25.56 30.49 -14.89
CA ILE A 940 26.74 31.33 -14.59
C ILE A 940 27.98 30.83 -15.35
N VAL A 941 28.25 29.53 -15.31
CA VAL A 941 29.47 28.92 -15.90
C VAL A 941 29.52 29.09 -17.41
N GLU A 942 28.42 28.81 -18.11
CA GLU A 942 28.28 28.99 -19.56
C GLU A 942 28.53 30.45 -19.97
N PHE A 943 27.92 31.40 -19.26
CA PHE A 943 28.08 32.82 -19.55
C PHE A 943 29.49 33.33 -19.22
N ALA A 944 30.15 32.73 -18.22
CA ALA A 944 31.55 33.02 -17.92
C ALA A 944 32.46 32.46 -19.03
N GLU A 945 32.21 31.24 -19.51
CA GLU A 945 32.96 30.63 -20.60
C GLU A 945 32.84 31.44 -21.91
N ALA A 946 31.63 31.85 -22.28
CA ALA A 946 31.39 32.73 -23.42
C ALA A 946 32.18 34.06 -23.31
N LYS A 947 32.24 34.66 -22.11
CA LYS A 947 33.05 35.87 -21.90
C LYS A 947 34.56 35.60 -21.91
N VAL A 948 35.02 34.41 -21.54
CA VAL A 948 36.43 34.01 -21.74
C VAL A 948 36.75 33.87 -23.23
N ALA A 949 35.84 33.32 -24.04
CA ALA A 949 35.97 33.26 -25.50
C ALA A 949 35.98 34.66 -26.15
N GLU A 950 35.25 35.63 -25.60
CA GLU A 950 35.34 37.06 -25.97
C GLU A 950 36.62 37.76 -25.47
N GLY A 951 37.56 37.04 -24.84
CA GLY A 951 38.85 37.57 -24.40
C GLY A 951 38.89 38.17 -22.98
N TYR A 952 37.83 38.01 -22.18
CA TYR A 952 37.86 38.46 -20.78
C TYR A 952 38.74 37.53 -19.92
N SER A 953 39.55 38.10 -19.03
CA SER A 953 40.26 37.31 -18.01
C SER A 953 39.28 36.54 -17.11
N LEU A 954 39.59 35.30 -16.75
CA LEU A 954 38.75 34.37 -15.96
C LEU A 954 37.96 35.04 -14.81
N THR A 955 38.60 35.90 -14.01
CA THR A 955 37.96 36.58 -12.87
C THR A 955 36.98 37.68 -13.28
N ARG A 956 37.26 38.42 -14.38
CA ARG A 956 36.33 39.42 -14.94
C ARG A 956 35.14 38.75 -15.62
N ALA A 957 35.39 37.66 -16.35
CA ALA A 957 34.36 36.84 -16.99
C ALA A 957 33.39 36.28 -15.95
N ALA A 958 33.91 35.61 -14.91
CA ALA A 958 33.11 35.07 -13.81
C ALA A 958 32.30 36.16 -13.07
N LEU A 959 32.89 37.34 -12.82
CA LEU A 959 32.20 38.45 -12.17
C LEU A 959 31.06 39.02 -13.04
N ARG A 960 31.28 39.14 -14.36
CA ARG A 960 30.28 39.69 -15.29
C ARG A 960 29.13 38.69 -15.52
N ALA A 961 29.43 37.40 -15.59
CA ALA A 961 28.43 36.34 -15.62
C ALA A 961 27.58 36.34 -14.34
N ALA A 962 28.24 36.34 -13.17
CA ALA A 962 27.59 36.39 -11.86
C ALA A 962 26.66 37.60 -11.71
N GLN A 963 27.08 38.79 -12.17
CA GLN A 963 26.23 39.98 -12.17
C GLN A 963 25.01 39.81 -13.09
N THR A 964 25.23 39.46 -14.35
CA THR A 964 24.17 39.41 -15.38
C THR A 964 23.12 38.33 -15.09
N ARG A 965 23.52 37.25 -14.41
CA ARG A 965 22.63 36.12 -14.06
C ARG A 965 21.96 36.23 -12.69
N LEU A 966 22.33 37.19 -11.84
CA LEU A 966 21.76 37.32 -10.49
C LEU A 966 20.23 37.52 -10.52
N ARG A 967 19.71 38.37 -11.42
CA ARG A 967 18.27 38.65 -11.51
C ARG A 967 17.48 37.43 -11.99
N PRO A 968 17.85 36.76 -13.12
CA PRO A 968 17.23 35.50 -13.52
C PRO A 968 17.25 34.44 -12.40
N ILE A 969 18.42 34.16 -11.79
CA ILE A 969 18.56 33.09 -10.80
C ILE A 969 17.71 33.34 -9.55
N ILE A 970 17.66 34.58 -9.04
CA ILE A 970 16.80 34.90 -7.90
C ILE A 970 15.31 34.80 -8.30
N MET A 971 14.94 35.23 -9.50
CA MET A 971 13.56 35.15 -10.00
C MET A 971 13.08 33.70 -10.12
N THR A 972 13.85 32.85 -10.80
CA THR A 972 13.52 31.42 -11.01
C THR A 972 13.50 30.66 -9.69
N SER A 973 14.51 30.84 -8.83
CA SER A 973 14.53 30.19 -7.52
C SER A 973 13.41 30.64 -6.58
N LEU A 974 13.02 31.92 -6.59
CA LEU A 974 11.87 32.38 -5.79
C LEU A 974 10.54 31.90 -6.37
N ALA A 975 10.39 31.82 -7.69
CA ALA A 975 9.22 31.25 -8.33
C ALA A 975 9.09 29.76 -7.96
N PHE A 976 10.19 29.01 -8.04
CA PHE A 976 10.25 27.61 -7.63
C PHE A 976 9.91 27.41 -6.14
N ILE A 977 10.51 28.19 -5.23
CA ILE A 977 10.16 28.16 -3.80
C ILE A 977 8.68 28.48 -3.59
N ALA A 978 8.13 29.49 -4.27
CA ALA A 978 6.73 29.87 -4.14
C ALA A 978 5.77 28.81 -4.68
N GLY A 979 6.11 28.12 -5.78
CA GLY A 979 5.34 26.99 -6.32
C GLY A 979 5.35 25.75 -5.42
N VAL A 980 6.43 25.53 -4.66
CA VAL A 980 6.55 24.39 -3.72
C VAL A 980 6.05 24.75 -2.31
N THR A 981 5.88 26.04 -1.99
CA THR A 981 5.40 26.50 -0.67
C THR A 981 4.06 25.88 -0.26
N PRO A 982 3.02 25.80 -1.12
CA PRO A 982 1.76 25.11 -0.80
C PRO A 982 1.94 23.66 -0.31
N LEU A 983 2.83 22.88 -0.92
CA LEU A 983 3.14 21.52 -0.46
C LEU A 983 3.72 21.52 0.96
N ALA A 984 4.65 22.46 1.24
CA ALA A 984 5.33 22.54 2.53
C ALA A 984 4.46 23.07 3.68
N VAL A 985 3.28 23.64 3.41
CA VAL A 985 2.33 24.12 4.45
C VAL A 985 0.98 23.40 4.41
N ALA A 986 0.89 22.32 3.63
CA ALA A 986 -0.33 21.53 3.46
C ALA A 986 -0.83 20.93 4.79
N THR A 987 -2.15 20.76 4.88
CA THR A 987 -2.87 20.12 5.99
C THR A 987 -4.01 19.28 5.39
N GLY A 988 -4.55 18.29 6.13
CA GLY A 988 -5.59 17.38 5.64
C GLY A 988 -5.05 16.04 5.15
N ALA A 989 -5.78 15.38 4.26
CA ALA A 989 -5.43 14.06 3.73
C ALA A 989 -4.12 14.11 2.91
N GLY A 990 -3.19 13.17 3.12
CA GLY A 990 -1.92 13.15 2.38
C GLY A 990 -1.00 14.35 2.67
N ALA A 991 -1.19 15.03 3.81
CA ALA A 991 -0.42 16.23 4.14
C ALA A 991 1.04 15.92 4.51
N ASN A 992 1.32 14.78 5.14
CA ASN A 992 2.68 14.46 5.58
C ASN A 992 3.60 14.22 4.38
N SER A 993 3.11 13.52 3.35
CA SER A 993 3.77 13.32 2.06
C SER A 993 4.03 14.65 1.31
N ARG A 994 3.06 15.57 1.32
CA ARG A 994 3.22 16.94 0.76
C ARG A 994 4.31 17.72 1.52
N VAL A 995 4.28 17.68 2.85
CA VAL A 995 5.23 18.38 3.72
C VAL A 995 6.65 17.81 3.60
N ALA A 996 6.80 16.49 3.50
CA ALA A 996 8.08 15.81 3.34
C ALA A 996 8.81 16.27 2.07
N ILE A 997 8.15 16.16 0.90
CA ILE A 997 8.73 16.58 -0.37
C ILE A 997 8.95 18.09 -0.43
N GLY A 998 7.97 18.90 0.02
CA GLY A 998 8.03 20.35 -0.05
C GLY A 998 9.12 20.96 0.82
N THR A 999 9.29 20.47 2.05
CA THR A 999 10.27 21.03 3.02
C THR A 999 11.71 20.81 2.55
N GLY A 1000 12.05 19.60 2.09
CA GLY A 1000 13.38 19.28 1.58
C GLY A 1000 13.75 20.15 0.36
N ILE A 1001 12.81 20.34 -0.55
CA ILE A 1001 13.00 21.12 -1.78
C ILE A 1001 13.18 22.63 -1.49
N ILE A 1002 12.39 23.20 -0.57
CA ILE A 1002 12.52 24.62 -0.19
C ILE A 1002 13.88 24.86 0.48
N GLY A 1003 14.26 24.01 1.44
CA GLY A 1003 15.57 24.10 2.10
C GLY A 1003 16.73 23.97 1.12
N GLY A 1004 16.65 22.98 0.24
CA GLY A 1004 17.64 22.73 -0.79
C GLY A 1004 17.78 23.89 -1.77
N THR A 1005 16.67 24.42 -2.28
CA THR A 1005 16.65 25.57 -3.19
C THR A 1005 17.19 26.83 -2.54
N LEU A 1006 16.80 27.10 -1.29
CA LEU A 1006 17.21 28.30 -0.57
C LEU A 1006 18.72 28.27 -0.32
N ALA A 1007 19.28 27.15 0.15
CA ALA A 1007 20.72 27.01 0.32
C ALA A 1007 21.48 27.02 -1.01
N ALA A 1008 20.99 26.30 -2.03
CA ALA A 1008 21.57 26.33 -3.37
C ALA A 1008 21.61 27.76 -3.92
N THR A 1009 20.52 28.52 -3.80
CA THR A 1009 20.45 29.90 -4.34
C THR A 1009 21.34 30.86 -3.56
N LEU A 1010 21.31 30.83 -2.22
CA LEU A 1010 22.09 31.76 -1.39
C LEU A 1010 23.59 31.46 -1.39
N LEU A 1011 24.00 30.19 -1.54
CA LEU A 1011 25.40 29.78 -1.51
C LEU A 1011 26.01 29.67 -2.92
N ALA A 1012 25.32 29.08 -3.90
CA ALA A 1012 25.88 28.87 -5.23
C ALA A 1012 26.25 30.17 -5.94
N ILE A 1013 25.49 31.25 -5.74
CA ILE A 1013 25.84 32.57 -6.32
C ILE A 1013 27.23 33.07 -5.88
N PHE A 1014 27.75 32.65 -4.73
CA PHE A 1014 29.12 32.96 -4.31
C PHE A 1014 30.14 31.88 -4.68
N PHE A 1015 29.73 30.61 -4.65
CA PHE A 1015 30.63 29.47 -4.87
C PHE A 1015 30.83 29.09 -6.34
N VAL A 1016 29.82 29.21 -7.20
CA VAL A 1016 29.93 28.90 -8.65
C VAL A 1016 31.01 29.73 -9.34
N PRO A 1017 31.07 31.08 -9.20
CA PRO A 1017 32.12 31.88 -9.83
C PRO A 1017 33.51 31.50 -9.33
N LEU A 1018 33.61 31.06 -8.06
CA LEU A 1018 34.86 30.61 -7.46
C LEU A 1018 35.31 29.25 -8.02
N PHE A 1019 34.42 28.27 -8.08
CA PHE A 1019 34.72 26.95 -8.65
C PHE A 1019 35.14 27.06 -10.11
N PHE A 1020 34.42 27.84 -10.93
CA PHE A 1020 34.81 28.10 -12.32
C PHE A 1020 36.26 28.60 -12.44
N VAL A 1021 36.62 29.65 -11.68
CA VAL A 1021 37.97 30.23 -11.73
C VAL A 1021 39.04 29.26 -11.22
N LEU A 1022 38.76 28.49 -10.16
CA LEU A 1022 39.70 27.52 -9.59
C LEU A 1022 39.94 26.34 -10.53
N VAL A 1023 38.87 25.71 -11.01
CA VAL A 1023 38.93 24.55 -11.90
C VAL A 1023 39.59 24.93 -13.23
N LYS A 1024 39.21 26.05 -13.86
CA LYS A 1024 39.87 26.52 -15.08
C LYS A 1024 41.35 26.79 -14.89
N ARG A 1025 41.78 27.41 -13.78
CA ARG A 1025 43.21 27.59 -13.48
C ARG A 1025 43.96 26.26 -13.37
N LEU A 1026 43.37 25.26 -12.74
CA LEU A 1026 43.96 23.93 -12.60
C LEU A 1026 44.18 23.23 -13.95
N PHE A 1027 43.19 23.29 -14.86
CA PHE A 1027 43.27 22.66 -16.17
C PHE A 1027 44.12 23.46 -17.17
N SER A 1028 43.99 24.80 -17.23
CA SER A 1028 44.79 25.64 -18.12
C SER A 1028 46.28 25.65 -17.77
N GLY A 1029 46.64 25.47 -16.49
CA GLY A 1029 48.04 25.41 -16.05
C GLY A 1029 48.86 24.28 -16.68
N LYS A 1030 48.23 23.16 -17.07
CA LYS A 1030 48.92 22.03 -17.72
C LYS A 1030 49.30 22.27 -19.19
N HIS A 1031 48.68 23.23 -19.88
CA HIS A 1031 49.02 23.52 -21.28
C HIS A 1031 50.22 24.46 -21.44
N ALA A 1032 50.59 25.23 -20.41
CA ALA A 1032 51.79 26.06 -20.43
C ALA A 1032 53.09 25.23 -20.44
N ASN A 1033 53.14 24.12 -19.71
CA ASN A 1033 54.31 23.22 -19.61
C ASN A 1033 54.47 22.23 -20.80
N ARG A 1034 53.71 22.39 -21.88
CA ARG A 1034 53.87 21.61 -23.14
C ARG A 1034 54.26 22.47 -24.35
N ARG A 1035 54.63 23.73 -24.12
CA ARG A 1035 55.21 24.66 -25.11
C ARG A 1035 56.39 25.44 -24.50
N SER A 1036 57.27 24.71 -23.82
CA SER A 1036 58.64 25.13 -23.47
C SER A 1036 59.62 24.25 -24.22
#